data_AF-K2MAB7-F1
#
_entry.id   AF-K2MAB7-F1
#
_cell.length_a   1.000
_cell.length_b   1.000
_cell.length_c   1.000
_cell.angle_alpha   90.00
_cell.angle_beta   90.00
_cell.angle_gamma   90.00
#
_symmetry.space_group_name_H-M   'P 1'
#
loop_
_entity.id
_entity.type
_entity.pdbx_description
1 polymer ?
#
loop_
_entity_poly.entity_id
_entity_poly.type
_entity_poly.pdbx_seq_one_letter_code
_entity_poly.pdbx_strand_id
1 'polypeptide(L)'
;MQYWFNDQYPRLVIYLRQLQVQDVPPISPAAESLLSKFEEVAIPKLVLDDADRQKLTEIWRNLNEEAKALRLRYVFDRVTFESKLSQICKEALEQMHAMSLSGTEGSLAVEALRRLTILKRNDYIQKHLIDVTSNGAYLGFGDAVWRVFFSAVEAHKAVLFGKGTPDTIRFAWESILQEDVVRVPDVTAPVALFLTLVCIHEGNRLASVEWKESSSSLDEGICSSKSTQQSPLLALLNPVVKRRFVSKMVESLLRSHSSNEFSKLLRKHGLHDLSCDVSLCEAMNSSQGILDDDVVDLVARFESTSEVKTLLSSLIGGKDAAVRETVAKILGIPLATTVDWDAIMQSVDWTNNWRQMATKLLCDQTLLVSIHKLVKNAIGAKGVSRHLFSEEYADQLQSIITIREERELNRKLKIDRIVRELSSYQRVDQSCEMLRQLGVDMRELDQAALSIREQGLVKRPSVDENVISCALEAVGNRHPNWVRAGVIAPGAIKDSIGALKAMLFIFIRLAYVPQTGLAAMAQRFRRRIGPIGVESFQFNIPTEVGFVEHYNNLQYKRYDWQGWYQRMVDVHNRNISLRCRVNDLKRLDANGVPFVDMHTERRLRILAEGRVGMGVLMLDSDKYEDQNDNMTFGSIKLSELLSDARKAQLGEEYWPSVELKVRKPSGQSKAHYSLIDYDRIEKKSRELYEKYRDAKKKSLFVTPMDMWLEVKGMQVRKASEGADAEGYTVDTLQDALSSEDNEKN
;
A
#
# COMPACT_ATOMS: atom_id res chain seq x y z
N MET A 1 -13.87 -12.07 8.99
CA MET A 1 -13.48 -12.56 7.63
C MET A 1 -12.44 -13.66 7.67
N GLN A 2 -11.40 -13.54 8.50
CA GLN A 2 -10.37 -14.57 8.66
C GLN A 2 -10.94 -15.97 8.97
N TYR A 3 -11.99 -16.09 9.81
CA TYR A 3 -12.67 -17.38 10.04
C TYR A 3 -13.15 -18.08 8.75
N TRP A 4 -13.58 -17.30 7.76
CA TRP A 4 -14.10 -17.80 6.49
C TRP A 4 -12.98 -18.20 5.51
N PHE A 5 -11.85 -17.48 5.53
CA PHE A 5 -10.73 -17.63 4.60
C PHE A 5 -9.42 -18.16 5.21
N ASN A 6 -9.40 -18.58 6.47
CA ASN A 6 -8.90 -19.89 6.86
C ASN A 6 -7.66 -20.43 6.10
N ASP A 7 -6.42 -20.25 6.55
CA ASP A 7 -5.25 -20.87 5.91
C ASP A 7 -5.35 -22.41 5.85
N GLN A 8 -5.72 -23.05 6.96
CA GLN A 8 -5.76 -24.51 7.08
C GLN A 8 -7.16 -25.10 6.84
N TYR A 9 -8.23 -24.36 7.15
CA TYR A 9 -9.62 -24.83 7.05
C TYR A 9 -10.60 -23.70 6.67
N PRO A 10 -10.65 -23.29 5.39
CA PRO A 10 -11.54 -22.22 4.94
C PRO A 10 -13.01 -22.65 5.05
N ARG A 11 -13.74 -22.01 5.97
CA ARG A 11 -15.14 -22.34 6.27
C ARG A 11 -16.10 -21.91 5.16
N LEU A 12 -15.73 -20.92 4.34
CA LEU A 12 -16.57 -20.47 3.24
C LEU A 12 -16.69 -21.55 2.15
N VAL A 13 -15.58 -22.19 1.80
CA VAL A 13 -15.56 -23.28 0.81
C VAL A 13 -16.41 -24.45 1.29
N ILE A 14 -16.35 -24.78 2.59
CA ILE A 14 -17.19 -25.83 3.18
C ILE A 14 -18.67 -25.46 3.09
N TYR A 15 -19.04 -24.22 3.44
CA TYR A 15 -20.41 -23.72 3.31
C TYR A 15 -20.91 -23.81 1.86
N LEU A 16 -20.09 -23.40 0.87
CA LEU A 16 -20.46 -23.47 -0.54
C LEU A 16 -20.63 -24.91 -1.04
N ARG A 17 -19.77 -25.84 -0.59
CA ARG A 17 -19.90 -27.28 -0.91
C ARG A 17 -21.19 -27.88 -0.32
N GLN A 18 -21.67 -27.37 0.81
CA GLN A 18 -22.96 -27.82 1.39
C GLN A 18 -24.17 -27.39 0.55
N LEU A 19 -24.05 -26.33 -0.26
CA LEU A 19 -25.10 -25.89 -1.18
C LEU A 19 -25.22 -26.79 -2.42
N GLN A 20 -24.18 -27.56 -2.74
CA GLN A 20 -24.23 -28.57 -3.79
C GLN A 20 -25.07 -29.78 -3.33
N VAL A 21 -25.83 -30.35 -4.26
CA VAL A 21 -26.54 -31.63 -4.04
C VAL A 21 -25.49 -32.74 -4.07
N GLN A 22 -25.46 -33.59 -3.04
CA GLN A 22 -24.49 -34.67 -2.90
C GLN A 22 -24.92 -35.92 -3.70
N ASP A 23 -23.95 -36.79 -4.01
CA ASP A 23 -24.16 -38.11 -4.63
C ASP A 23 -24.92 -38.10 -5.97
N VAL A 24 -24.63 -37.10 -6.83
CA VAL A 24 -25.23 -36.98 -8.16
C VAL A 24 -24.28 -37.60 -9.20
N PRO A 25 -24.60 -38.76 -9.78
CA PRO A 25 -23.75 -39.38 -10.80
C PRO A 25 -23.73 -38.55 -12.09
N PRO A 26 -22.64 -38.59 -12.87
CA PRO A 26 -22.59 -37.93 -14.17
C PRO A 26 -23.63 -38.54 -15.13
N ILE A 27 -24.15 -37.72 -16.03
CA ILE A 27 -25.06 -38.18 -17.08
C ILE A 27 -24.29 -38.99 -18.11
N SER A 28 -24.87 -40.12 -18.53
CA SER A 28 -24.31 -40.93 -19.61
C SER A 28 -24.58 -40.26 -20.98
N PRO A 29 -23.70 -40.46 -21.98
CA PRO A 29 -23.92 -39.93 -23.33
C PRO A 29 -25.26 -40.34 -23.95
N ALA A 30 -25.77 -41.52 -23.59
CA ALA A 30 -27.09 -42.00 -24.04
C ALA A 30 -28.25 -41.18 -23.44
N ALA A 31 -28.19 -40.84 -22.14
CA ALA A 31 -29.21 -40.01 -21.49
C ALA A 31 -29.15 -38.56 -21.97
N GLU A 32 -27.97 -38.03 -22.27
CA GLU A 32 -27.83 -36.70 -22.88
C GLU A 32 -28.38 -36.66 -24.32
N SER A 33 -28.07 -37.68 -25.14
CA SER A 33 -28.66 -37.81 -26.47
C SER A 33 -30.17 -38.02 -26.43
N LEU A 34 -30.71 -38.65 -25.38
CA LEU A 34 -32.15 -38.79 -25.18
C LEU A 34 -32.78 -37.41 -24.98
N LEU A 35 -32.23 -36.58 -24.09
CA LEU A 35 -32.74 -35.23 -23.83
C LEU A 35 -32.73 -34.34 -25.08
N SER A 36 -31.68 -34.41 -25.91
CA SER A 36 -31.60 -33.61 -27.13
C SER A 36 -32.57 -34.07 -28.23
N LYS A 37 -32.87 -35.37 -28.27
CA LYS A 37 -33.73 -35.98 -29.29
C LYS A 37 -35.16 -36.24 -28.79
N PHE A 38 -35.46 -35.90 -27.54
CA PHE A 38 -36.73 -36.27 -26.91
C PHE A 38 -37.91 -35.62 -27.64
N GLU A 39 -37.81 -34.31 -27.89
CA GLU A 39 -38.86 -33.52 -28.56
C GLU A 39 -39.12 -34.00 -30.00
N GLU A 40 -38.06 -34.28 -30.76
CA GLU A 40 -38.15 -34.60 -32.19
C GLU A 40 -38.35 -36.10 -32.50
N VAL A 41 -37.85 -37.00 -31.64
CA VAL A 41 -37.73 -38.44 -31.95
C VAL A 41 -38.49 -39.32 -30.97
N ALA A 42 -38.54 -38.98 -29.69
CA ALA A 42 -39.20 -39.82 -28.67
C ALA A 42 -40.70 -39.52 -28.58
N ILE A 43 -41.12 -38.24 -28.57
CA ILE A 43 -42.54 -37.85 -28.51
C ILE A 43 -43.36 -38.46 -29.66
N PRO A 44 -42.91 -38.44 -30.94
CA PRO A 44 -43.67 -39.04 -32.04
C PRO A 44 -43.81 -40.58 -31.95
N LYS A 45 -42.91 -41.25 -31.22
CA LYS A 45 -42.96 -42.69 -30.96
C LYS A 45 -43.81 -43.06 -29.75
N LEU A 46 -43.88 -42.17 -28.76
CA LEU A 46 -44.62 -42.38 -27.51
C LEU A 46 -46.14 -42.25 -27.69
N VAL A 47 -46.58 -41.38 -28.60
CA VAL A 47 -48.01 -41.15 -28.89
C VAL A 47 -48.23 -41.03 -30.39
N LEU A 48 -49.30 -41.67 -30.89
CA LEU A 48 -49.67 -41.69 -32.30
C LEU A 48 -50.61 -40.53 -32.69
N ASP A 49 -51.39 -40.02 -31.73
CA ASP A 49 -52.35 -38.94 -31.93
C ASP A 49 -51.69 -37.55 -31.91
N ASP A 50 -51.95 -36.74 -32.94
CA ASP A 50 -51.31 -35.43 -33.12
C ASP A 50 -51.71 -34.41 -32.02
N ALA A 51 -52.91 -34.50 -31.46
CA ALA A 51 -53.36 -33.64 -30.37
C ALA A 51 -52.58 -33.89 -29.07
N ASP A 52 -52.28 -35.16 -28.77
CA ASP A 52 -51.54 -35.54 -27.57
C ASP A 52 -50.03 -35.35 -27.75
N ARG A 53 -49.52 -35.47 -28.98
CA ARG A 53 -48.14 -35.05 -29.32
C ARG A 53 -47.91 -33.56 -29.06
N GLN A 54 -48.85 -32.70 -29.46
CA GLN A 54 -48.74 -31.25 -29.22
C GLN A 54 -48.73 -30.93 -27.72
N LYS A 55 -49.62 -31.55 -26.93
CA LYS A 55 -49.66 -31.38 -25.47
C LYS A 55 -48.40 -31.89 -24.77
N LEU A 56 -47.89 -33.07 -25.15
CA LEU A 56 -46.63 -33.59 -24.60
C LEU A 56 -45.44 -32.71 -24.92
N THR A 57 -45.41 -32.12 -26.12
CA THR A 57 -44.38 -31.16 -26.52
C THR A 57 -44.45 -29.89 -25.67
N GLU A 58 -45.65 -29.39 -25.40
CA GLU A 58 -45.88 -28.22 -24.53
C GLU A 58 -45.45 -28.51 -23.09
N ILE A 59 -45.81 -29.67 -22.53
CA ILE A 59 -45.39 -30.08 -21.18
C ILE A 59 -43.86 -30.22 -21.10
N TRP A 60 -43.23 -30.84 -22.10
CA TRP A 60 -41.77 -30.95 -22.14
C TRP A 60 -41.08 -29.58 -22.22
N ARG A 61 -41.62 -28.65 -23.02
CA ARG A 61 -41.12 -27.29 -23.12
C ARG A 61 -41.25 -26.54 -21.79
N ASN A 62 -42.42 -26.58 -21.17
CA ASN A 62 -42.69 -25.95 -19.88
C ASN A 62 -41.77 -26.52 -18.78
N LEU A 63 -41.65 -27.86 -18.70
CA LEU A 63 -40.75 -28.53 -17.77
C LEU A 63 -39.29 -28.10 -17.96
N ASN A 64 -38.82 -28.04 -19.21
CA ASN A 64 -37.45 -27.64 -19.54
C ASN A 64 -37.19 -26.16 -19.21
N GLU A 65 -38.16 -25.27 -19.45
CA GLU A 65 -38.09 -23.85 -19.08
C GLU A 65 -38.07 -23.65 -17.56
N GLU A 66 -38.96 -24.32 -16.83
CA GLU A 66 -39.01 -24.26 -15.36
C GLU A 66 -37.74 -24.83 -14.73
N ALA A 67 -37.23 -25.96 -15.23
CA ALA A 67 -35.97 -26.54 -14.77
C ALA A 67 -34.77 -25.61 -15.03
N LYS A 68 -34.72 -24.96 -16.19
CA LYS A 68 -33.69 -23.95 -16.51
C LYS A 68 -33.79 -22.73 -15.59
N ALA A 69 -35.00 -22.25 -15.28
CA ALA A 69 -35.23 -21.13 -14.38
C ALA A 69 -34.84 -21.47 -12.93
N LEU A 70 -35.19 -22.67 -12.45
CA LEU A 70 -34.84 -23.16 -11.11
C LEU A 70 -33.34 -23.17 -10.84
N ARG A 71 -32.53 -23.51 -11.86
CA ARG A 71 -31.06 -23.55 -11.76
C ARG A 71 -30.47 -22.26 -11.21
N LEU A 72 -30.99 -21.11 -11.64
CA LEU A 72 -30.45 -19.79 -11.30
C LEU A 72 -31.20 -19.13 -10.13
N ARG A 73 -32.45 -19.50 -9.88
CA ARG A 73 -33.28 -18.84 -8.86
C ARG A 73 -32.99 -19.32 -7.42
N TYR A 74 -32.60 -20.58 -7.24
CA TYR A 74 -32.38 -21.17 -5.90
C TYR A 74 -30.94 -21.70 -5.73
N VAL A 75 -29.95 -20.87 -6.07
CA VAL A 75 -28.52 -21.22 -5.92
C VAL A 75 -28.12 -21.36 -4.45
N PHE A 76 -28.62 -20.46 -3.60
CA PHE A 76 -28.24 -20.39 -2.17
C PHE A 76 -29.19 -21.12 -1.22
N ASP A 77 -30.24 -21.77 -1.75
CA ASP A 77 -31.18 -22.57 -0.99
C ASP A 77 -31.34 -23.95 -1.63
N ARG A 78 -30.55 -24.91 -1.13
CA ARG A 78 -30.55 -26.29 -1.63
C ARG A 78 -31.88 -26.98 -1.40
N VAL A 79 -32.48 -26.81 -0.22
CA VAL A 79 -33.68 -27.54 0.19
C VAL A 79 -34.88 -27.12 -0.66
N THR A 80 -35.06 -25.81 -0.85
CA THR A 80 -36.13 -25.28 -1.71
C THR A 80 -35.91 -25.66 -3.18
N PHE A 81 -34.65 -25.69 -3.65
CA PHE A 81 -34.34 -26.17 -4.99
C PHE A 81 -34.72 -27.65 -5.18
N GLU A 82 -34.28 -28.54 -4.28
CA GLU A 82 -34.58 -29.98 -4.35
C GLU A 82 -36.08 -30.26 -4.28
N SER A 83 -36.79 -29.59 -3.38
CA SER A 83 -38.24 -29.72 -3.22
C SER A 83 -39.00 -29.27 -4.47
N LYS A 84 -38.69 -28.08 -5.02
CA LYS A 84 -39.36 -27.57 -6.22
C LYS A 84 -39.03 -28.38 -7.47
N LEU A 85 -37.77 -28.78 -7.64
CA LEU A 85 -37.38 -29.65 -8.76
C LEU A 85 -38.10 -31.00 -8.66
N SER A 86 -38.18 -31.59 -7.47
CA SER A 86 -38.92 -32.83 -7.26
C SER A 86 -40.41 -32.68 -7.53
N GLN A 87 -41.01 -31.55 -7.13
CA GLN A 87 -42.43 -31.27 -7.37
C GLN A 87 -42.72 -31.16 -8.87
N ILE A 88 -41.98 -30.32 -9.59
CA ILE A 88 -42.18 -30.08 -11.03
C ILE A 88 -41.95 -31.37 -11.84
N CYS A 89 -40.90 -32.14 -11.52
CA CYS A 89 -40.67 -33.43 -12.16
C CYS A 89 -41.81 -34.43 -11.88
N LYS A 90 -42.38 -34.43 -10.67
CA LYS A 90 -43.48 -35.33 -10.31
C LYS A 90 -44.77 -34.95 -11.04
N GLU A 91 -45.13 -33.66 -11.07
CA GLU A 91 -46.29 -33.15 -11.80
C GLU A 91 -46.18 -33.45 -13.30
N ALA A 92 -45.00 -33.26 -13.90
CA ALA A 92 -44.76 -33.60 -15.30
C ALA A 92 -44.85 -35.10 -15.57
N LEU A 93 -44.35 -35.95 -14.67
CA LEU A 93 -44.47 -37.42 -14.78
C LEU A 93 -45.93 -37.87 -14.70
N GLU A 94 -46.72 -37.32 -13.77
CA GLU A 94 -48.16 -37.63 -13.64
C GLU A 94 -48.92 -37.25 -14.92
N GLN A 95 -48.63 -36.08 -15.50
CA GLN A 95 -49.23 -35.65 -16.77
C GLN A 95 -48.77 -36.51 -17.95
N MET A 96 -47.48 -36.88 -18.03
CA MET A 96 -46.96 -37.77 -19.08
C MET A 96 -47.58 -39.17 -19.02
N HIS A 97 -47.70 -39.74 -17.81
CA HIS A 97 -48.30 -41.06 -17.63
C HIS A 97 -49.79 -41.10 -17.99
N ALA A 98 -50.52 -40.00 -17.79
CA ALA A 98 -51.92 -39.91 -18.18
C ALA A 98 -52.14 -39.94 -19.71
N MET A 99 -51.13 -39.59 -20.51
CA MET A 99 -51.25 -39.45 -21.98
C MET A 99 -50.42 -40.47 -22.78
N SER A 100 -49.41 -41.12 -22.18
CA SER A 100 -48.56 -42.09 -22.90
C SER A 100 -49.14 -43.50 -22.86
N LEU A 101 -49.25 -44.17 -24.01
CA LEU A 101 -49.93 -45.47 -24.12
C LEU A 101 -49.04 -46.71 -23.81
N SER A 102 -47.70 -46.63 -23.82
CA SER A 102 -46.85 -47.82 -23.51
C SER A 102 -45.31 -47.63 -23.34
N GLY A 103 -44.75 -46.41 -23.24
CA GLY A 103 -43.29 -46.21 -23.25
C GLY A 103 -42.68 -45.75 -21.92
N THR A 104 -41.53 -46.31 -21.54
CA THR A 104 -40.71 -45.86 -20.39
C THR A 104 -39.74 -44.72 -20.74
N GLU A 105 -39.61 -44.36 -22.02
CA GLU A 105 -38.69 -43.31 -22.47
C GLU A 105 -39.04 -41.94 -21.86
N GLY A 106 -40.33 -41.66 -21.61
CA GLY A 106 -40.77 -40.41 -20.97
C GLY A 106 -40.30 -40.28 -19.53
N SER A 107 -40.43 -41.33 -18.72
CA SER A 107 -39.96 -41.30 -17.34
C SER A 107 -38.43 -41.26 -17.24
N LEU A 108 -37.74 -41.95 -18.14
CA LEU A 108 -36.27 -41.87 -18.26
C LEU A 108 -35.80 -40.47 -18.66
N ALA A 109 -36.51 -39.79 -19.57
CA ALA A 109 -36.16 -38.44 -19.98
C ALA A 109 -36.37 -37.41 -18.85
N VAL A 110 -37.45 -37.51 -18.06
CA VAL A 110 -37.65 -36.63 -16.90
C VAL A 110 -36.57 -36.83 -15.84
N GLU A 111 -36.23 -38.08 -15.51
CA GLU A 111 -35.17 -38.36 -14.54
C GLU A 111 -33.80 -37.94 -15.07
N ALA A 112 -33.53 -38.09 -16.37
CA ALA A 112 -32.34 -37.54 -17.02
C ALA A 112 -32.30 -36.00 -16.94
N LEU A 113 -33.43 -35.32 -17.17
CA LEU A 113 -33.53 -33.86 -17.07
C LEU A 113 -33.33 -33.38 -15.64
N ARG A 114 -33.90 -34.08 -14.66
CA ARG A 114 -33.69 -33.83 -13.23
C ARG A 114 -32.21 -33.89 -12.88
N ARG A 115 -31.52 -34.98 -13.26
CA ARG A 115 -30.07 -35.14 -13.06
C ARG A 115 -29.28 -34.03 -13.76
N LEU A 116 -29.65 -33.67 -14.99
CA LEU A 116 -28.95 -32.63 -15.76
C LEU A 116 -29.07 -31.28 -15.09
N THR A 117 -30.25 -30.98 -14.56
CA THR A 117 -30.54 -29.73 -13.87
C THR A 117 -29.73 -29.61 -12.60
N ILE A 118 -29.63 -30.69 -11.81
CA ILE A 118 -28.79 -30.73 -10.61
C ILE A 118 -27.30 -30.57 -10.97
N LEU A 119 -26.80 -31.33 -11.95
CA LEU A 119 -25.40 -31.24 -12.39
C LEU A 119 -25.06 -29.83 -12.89
N LYS A 120 -25.92 -29.23 -13.71
CA LYS A 120 -25.73 -27.85 -14.21
C LYS A 120 -25.76 -26.82 -13.08
N ARG A 121 -26.58 -27.00 -12.04
CA ARG A 121 -26.57 -26.13 -10.86
C ARG A 121 -25.30 -26.31 -10.02
N ASN A 122 -24.88 -27.55 -9.79
CA ASN A 122 -23.66 -27.84 -9.04
C ASN A 122 -22.41 -27.31 -9.76
N ASP A 123 -22.35 -27.46 -11.08
CA ASP A 123 -21.29 -26.90 -11.94
C ASP A 123 -21.29 -25.36 -11.89
N TYR A 124 -22.47 -24.73 -11.88
CA TYR A 124 -22.59 -23.29 -11.72
C TYR A 124 -22.03 -22.82 -10.37
N ILE A 125 -22.38 -23.48 -9.26
CA ILE A 125 -21.82 -23.19 -7.93
C ILE A 125 -20.30 -23.44 -7.91
N GLN A 126 -19.83 -24.51 -8.55
CA GLN A 126 -18.41 -24.84 -8.59
C GLN A 126 -17.62 -23.73 -9.27
N LYS A 127 -17.97 -23.40 -10.52
CA LYS A 127 -17.22 -22.45 -11.35
C LYS A 127 -17.35 -21.00 -10.89
N HIS A 128 -18.56 -20.56 -10.50
CA HIS A 128 -18.81 -19.14 -10.22
C HIS A 128 -18.67 -18.76 -8.74
N LEU A 129 -18.66 -19.72 -7.81
CA LEU A 129 -18.54 -19.44 -6.38
C LEU A 129 -17.33 -20.14 -5.76
N ILE A 130 -17.23 -21.47 -5.87
CA ILE A 130 -16.18 -22.24 -5.18
C ILE A 130 -14.82 -21.92 -5.77
N ASP A 131 -14.63 -22.05 -7.08
CA ASP A 131 -13.34 -21.84 -7.73
C ASP A 131 -12.86 -20.40 -7.54
N VAL A 132 -13.78 -19.43 -7.62
CA VAL A 132 -13.54 -17.99 -7.39
C VAL A 132 -13.07 -17.70 -5.96
N THR A 133 -13.61 -18.38 -4.96
CA THR A 133 -13.33 -18.11 -3.53
C THR A 133 -12.36 -19.11 -2.89
N SER A 134 -11.94 -20.14 -3.62
CA SER A 134 -11.10 -21.23 -3.11
C SER A 134 -9.68 -20.78 -2.75
N ASN A 135 -9.13 -19.82 -3.50
CA ASN A 135 -7.76 -19.35 -3.29
C ASN A 135 -7.71 -18.30 -2.15
N GLY A 136 -7.63 -18.80 -0.92
CA GLY A 136 -7.52 -17.96 0.28
C GLY A 136 -6.30 -17.03 0.28
N ALA A 137 -5.16 -17.48 -0.26
CA ALA A 137 -3.93 -16.68 -0.33
C ALA A 137 -4.09 -15.46 -1.25
N TYR A 138 -4.72 -15.65 -2.43
CA TYR A 138 -5.04 -14.54 -3.35
C TYR A 138 -5.96 -13.49 -2.69
N LEU A 139 -6.91 -13.94 -1.87
CA LEU A 139 -7.81 -13.07 -1.10
C LEU A 139 -7.17 -12.55 0.21
N GLY A 140 -5.87 -12.78 0.41
CA GLY A 140 -5.12 -12.36 1.60
C GLY A 140 -5.72 -12.90 2.91
N PHE A 141 -6.23 -14.13 2.88
CA PHE A 141 -6.95 -14.78 3.98
C PHE A 141 -8.12 -13.94 4.55
N GLY A 142 -8.71 -13.09 3.69
CA GLY A 142 -9.84 -12.20 3.99
C GLY A 142 -9.46 -10.75 4.23
N ASP A 143 -8.19 -10.42 4.45
CA ASP A 143 -7.76 -9.04 4.70
C ASP A 143 -7.71 -8.21 3.42
N ALA A 144 -7.29 -8.82 2.29
CA ALA A 144 -7.30 -8.12 1.00
C ALA A 144 -8.73 -7.72 0.61
N VAL A 145 -9.72 -8.55 0.93
CA VAL A 145 -11.14 -8.24 0.73
C VAL A 145 -11.55 -6.97 1.48
N TRP A 146 -11.20 -6.84 2.77
CA TRP A 146 -11.49 -5.63 3.53
C TRP A 146 -10.74 -4.40 3.01
N ARG A 147 -9.47 -4.55 2.62
CA ARG A 147 -8.70 -3.43 2.03
C ARG A 147 -9.34 -2.91 0.75
N VAL A 148 -9.76 -3.81 -0.14
CA VAL A 148 -10.45 -3.43 -1.37
C VAL A 148 -11.81 -2.80 -1.07
N PHE A 149 -12.56 -3.31 -0.09
CA PHE A 149 -13.81 -2.68 0.36
C PHE A 149 -13.60 -1.21 0.77
N PHE A 150 -12.65 -0.93 1.67
CA PHE A 150 -12.39 0.44 2.11
C PHE A 150 -11.87 1.32 0.97
N SER A 151 -11.01 0.79 0.09
CA SER A 151 -10.50 1.51 -1.07
C SER A 151 -11.61 1.85 -2.08
N ALA A 152 -12.57 0.93 -2.28
CA ALA A 152 -13.73 1.17 -3.12
C ALA A 152 -14.67 2.23 -2.53
N VAL A 153 -14.89 2.19 -1.20
CA VAL A 153 -15.67 3.22 -0.51
C VAL A 153 -15.01 4.59 -0.62
N GLU A 154 -13.68 4.65 -0.55
CA GLU A 154 -12.92 5.89 -0.72
C GLU A 154 -13.01 6.43 -2.16
N ALA A 155 -12.80 5.57 -3.17
CA ALA A 155 -12.90 5.93 -4.58
C ALA A 155 -14.30 6.44 -4.97
N HIS A 156 -15.35 5.90 -4.34
CA HIS A 156 -16.74 6.25 -4.63
C HIS A 156 -17.42 7.09 -3.53
N LYS A 157 -16.64 7.74 -2.65
CA LYS A 157 -17.16 8.48 -1.48
C LYS A 157 -18.24 9.51 -1.83
N ALA A 158 -18.04 10.26 -2.92
CA ALA A 158 -18.99 11.29 -3.36
C ALA A 158 -20.36 10.73 -3.76
N VAL A 159 -20.40 9.52 -4.32
CA VAL A 159 -21.65 8.86 -4.73
C VAL A 159 -22.31 8.18 -3.53
N LEU A 160 -21.53 7.49 -2.70
CA LEU A 160 -22.04 6.75 -1.54
C LEU A 160 -22.62 7.68 -0.46
N PHE A 161 -21.99 8.83 -0.21
CA PHE A 161 -22.38 9.77 0.85
C PHE A 161 -22.96 11.09 0.31
N GLY A 162 -23.36 11.13 -0.97
CA GLY A 162 -23.95 12.30 -1.62
C GLY A 162 -25.38 12.62 -1.17
N LYS A 163 -26.06 13.53 -1.91
CA LYS A 163 -27.39 14.09 -1.56
C LYS A 163 -28.53 13.07 -1.39
N GLY A 164 -28.38 11.86 -1.92
CA GLY A 164 -29.39 10.78 -1.81
C GLY A 164 -29.19 9.82 -0.63
N THR A 165 -28.17 10.02 0.21
CA THR A 165 -27.91 9.18 1.39
C THR A 165 -28.21 9.99 2.65
N PRO A 166 -29.04 9.46 3.59
CA PRO A 166 -29.35 10.15 4.84
C PRO A 166 -28.08 10.52 5.62
N ASP A 167 -28.07 11.73 6.19
CA ASP A 167 -26.95 12.24 6.98
C ASP A 167 -26.64 11.35 8.20
N THR A 168 -27.66 10.65 8.72
CA THR A 168 -27.54 9.68 9.81
C THR A 168 -26.58 8.54 9.48
N ILE A 169 -26.59 8.06 8.23
CA ILE A 169 -25.71 6.99 7.77
C ILE A 169 -24.29 7.52 7.57
N ARG A 170 -24.15 8.72 7.00
CA ARG A 170 -22.85 9.40 6.87
C ARG A 170 -22.21 9.59 8.24
N PHE A 171 -23.00 10.07 9.21
CA PHE A 171 -22.56 10.26 10.57
C PHE A 171 -22.17 8.93 11.23
N ALA A 172 -22.99 7.88 11.13
CA ALA A 172 -22.66 6.57 11.72
C ALA A 172 -21.35 5.98 11.16
N TRP A 173 -21.12 6.13 9.84
CA TRP A 173 -19.86 5.75 9.20
C TRP A 173 -18.66 6.54 9.76
N GLU A 174 -18.78 7.86 9.84
CA GLU A 174 -17.74 8.72 10.38
C GLU A 174 -17.46 8.42 11.85
N SER A 175 -18.50 8.18 12.66
CA SER A 175 -18.38 7.79 14.07
C SER A 175 -17.62 6.47 14.25
N ILE A 176 -17.84 5.47 13.38
CA ILE A 176 -17.07 4.21 13.42
C ILE A 176 -15.59 4.51 13.14
N LEU A 177 -15.29 5.31 12.11
CA LEU A 177 -13.91 5.62 11.71
C LEU A 177 -13.16 6.52 12.70
N GLN A 178 -13.87 7.17 13.63
CA GLN A 178 -13.30 7.98 14.70
C GLN A 178 -12.95 7.16 15.95
N GLU A 179 -13.31 5.87 16.01
CA GLU A 179 -12.88 4.99 17.09
C GLU A 179 -11.36 4.77 17.07
N ASP A 180 -10.77 4.57 18.25
CA ASP A 180 -9.30 4.43 18.40
C ASP A 180 -8.74 3.28 17.54
N VAL A 181 -9.52 2.20 17.39
CA VAL A 181 -9.22 1.07 16.51
C VAL A 181 -10.51 0.60 15.86
N VAL A 182 -10.60 0.74 14.53
CA VAL A 182 -11.73 0.22 13.75
C VAL A 182 -11.58 -1.30 13.61
N ARG A 183 -12.37 -2.03 14.39
CA ARG A 183 -12.42 -3.50 14.29
C ARG A 183 -13.39 -3.89 13.18
N VAL A 184 -12.93 -4.72 12.25
CA VAL A 184 -13.81 -5.29 11.23
C VAL A 184 -14.78 -6.30 11.87
N PRO A 185 -16.10 -6.22 11.58
CA PRO A 185 -17.08 -7.04 12.27
C PRO A 185 -17.00 -8.51 11.82
N ASP A 186 -17.43 -9.40 12.71
CA ASP A 186 -17.72 -10.79 12.36
C ASP A 186 -18.99 -10.86 11.51
N VAL A 187 -18.95 -11.70 10.48
CA VAL A 187 -20.00 -11.78 9.45
C VAL A 187 -20.49 -13.20 9.28
N THR A 188 -21.75 -13.37 8.91
CA THR A 188 -22.32 -14.69 8.53
C THR A 188 -21.87 -15.13 7.15
N ALA A 189 -21.95 -16.44 6.83
CA ALA A 189 -21.48 -16.98 5.55
C ALA A 189 -22.04 -16.27 4.29
N PRO A 190 -23.36 -16.00 4.15
CA PRO A 190 -23.87 -15.29 2.98
C PRO A 190 -23.31 -13.87 2.85
N VAL A 191 -23.07 -13.20 3.99
CA VAL A 191 -22.49 -11.84 4.02
C VAL A 191 -21.01 -11.86 3.66
N ALA A 192 -20.25 -12.85 4.13
CA ALA A 192 -18.86 -13.03 3.75
C ALA A 192 -18.72 -13.27 2.24
N LEU A 193 -19.61 -14.12 1.67
CA LEU A 193 -19.64 -14.36 0.24
C LEU A 193 -20.00 -13.09 -0.53
N PHE A 194 -21.09 -12.41 -0.15
CA PHE A 194 -21.52 -11.16 -0.80
C PHE A 194 -20.42 -10.10 -0.77
N LEU A 195 -19.81 -9.86 0.40
CA LEU A 195 -18.67 -8.95 0.54
C LEU A 195 -17.52 -9.33 -0.40
N THR A 196 -17.17 -10.62 -0.46
CA THR A 196 -16.07 -11.11 -1.31
C THR A 196 -16.37 -10.86 -2.79
N LEU A 197 -17.58 -11.20 -3.25
CA LEU A 197 -17.98 -11.02 -4.64
C LEU A 197 -18.02 -9.54 -5.05
N VAL A 198 -18.55 -8.67 -4.19
CA VAL A 198 -18.53 -7.20 -4.40
C VAL A 198 -17.10 -6.70 -4.49
N CYS A 199 -16.20 -7.12 -3.59
CA CYS A 199 -14.81 -6.67 -3.60
C CYS A 199 -14.02 -7.23 -4.79
N ILE A 200 -14.33 -8.43 -5.28
CA ILE A 200 -13.73 -8.93 -6.53
C ILE A 200 -14.17 -8.07 -7.71
N HIS A 201 -15.46 -7.77 -7.80
CA HIS A 201 -16.02 -6.95 -8.87
C HIS A 201 -15.43 -5.52 -8.87
N GLU A 202 -15.40 -4.87 -7.71
CA GLU A 202 -14.80 -3.53 -7.55
C GLU A 202 -13.28 -3.56 -7.71
N GLY A 203 -12.61 -4.62 -7.24
CA GLY A 203 -11.17 -4.79 -7.39
C GLY A 203 -10.73 -4.82 -8.85
N ASN A 204 -11.52 -5.42 -9.74
CA ASN A 204 -11.24 -5.42 -11.18
C ASN A 204 -11.39 -4.03 -11.84
N ARG A 205 -12.19 -3.15 -11.24
CA ARG A 205 -12.39 -1.77 -11.72
C ARG A 205 -11.32 -0.82 -11.22
N LEU A 206 -10.91 -1.00 -9.96
CA LEU A 206 -9.93 -0.14 -9.29
C LEU A 206 -8.47 -0.51 -9.60
N ALA A 207 -8.19 -1.74 -10.00
CA ALA A 207 -6.84 -2.16 -10.34
C ALA A 207 -6.28 -1.38 -11.54
N SER A 208 -5.03 -0.94 -11.42
CA SER A 208 -4.28 -0.33 -12.53
C SER A 208 -4.15 -1.27 -13.74
N VAL A 209 -3.94 -0.70 -14.93
CA VAL A 209 -3.91 -1.42 -16.22
C VAL A 209 -2.99 -2.65 -16.20
N GLU A 210 -1.80 -2.54 -15.59
CA GLU A 210 -0.81 -3.63 -15.50
C GLU A 210 -1.32 -4.87 -14.75
N TRP A 211 -2.14 -4.68 -13.72
CA TRP A 211 -2.60 -5.74 -12.81
C TRP A 211 -4.04 -6.19 -13.08
N LYS A 212 -4.68 -5.64 -14.11
CA LYS A 212 -6.11 -5.85 -14.37
C LYS A 212 -6.43 -7.28 -14.79
N GLU A 213 -5.54 -7.92 -15.54
CA GLU A 213 -5.74 -9.29 -16.03
C GLU A 213 -5.25 -10.35 -15.03
N SER A 214 -4.09 -10.12 -14.42
CA SER A 214 -3.49 -11.07 -13.48
C SER A 214 -2.74 -10.34 -12.36
N SER A 215 -2.76 -10.92 -11.17
CA SER A 215 -2.11 -10.39 -9.97
C SER A 215 -1.84 -11.50 -8.96
N SER A 216 -0.90 -11.27 -8.05
CA SER A 216 -0.58 -12.21 -6.96
C SER A 216 -1.59 -12.12 -5.82
N SER A 217 -2.21 -10.95 -5.59
CA SER A 217 -3.28 -10.74 -4.61
C SER A 217 -4.37 -9.81 -5.13
N LEU A 218 -5.54 -9.87 -4.50
CA LEU A 218 -6.70 -9.04 -4.87
C LEU A 218 -6.43 -7.53 -4.72
N ASP A 219 -5.70 -7.13 -3.68
CA ASP A 219 -5.39 -5.73 -3.33
C ASP A 219 -4.18 -5.15 -4.09
N GLU A 220 -3.49 -5.95 -4.90
CA GLU A 220 -2.34 -5.52 -5.69
C GLU A 220 -2.77 -4.53 -6.78
N GLY A 221 -2.02 -3.45 -6.97
CA GLY A 221 -2.35 -2.40 -7.95
C GLY A 221 -3.56 -1.51 -7.59
N ILE A 222 -4.12 -1.66 -6.39
CA ILE A 222 -5.23 -0.83 -5.87
C ILE A 222 -4.73 0.09 -4.75
N CYS A 223 -4.04 -0.47 -3.75
CA CYS A 223 -3.46 0.30 -2.66
C CYS A 223 -2.03 0.72 -3.00
N SER A 224 -1.76 2.03 -3.07
CA SER A 224 -0.44 2.60 -3.39
C SER A 224 0.63 2.43 -2.29
N SER A 225 0.29 1.82 -1.15
CA SER A 225 1.10 1.88 0.08
C SER A 225 2.03 0.69 0.32
N LYS A 226 2.04 -0.33 -0.54
CA LYS A 226 3.02 -1.40 -0.39
C LYS A 226 4.31 -1.01 -1.11
N SER A 227 5.28 -0.50 -0.36
CA SER A 227 6.68 -0.83 -0.65
C SER A 227 6.82 -2.34 -0.42
N THR A 228 6.28 -3.15 -1.32
CA THR A 228 6.49 -4.59 -1.30
C THR A 228 8.01 -4.72 -1.28
N GLN A 229 8.56 -5.23 -0.17
CA GLN A 229 9.91 -5.78 -0.17
C GLN A 229 9.86 -6.88 -1.22
N GLN A 230 10.12 -6.51 -2.48
CA GLN A 230 10.22 -7.46 -3.55
C GLN A 230 11.37 -8.34 -3.13
N SER A 231 11.06 -9.60 -2.83
CA SER A 231 12.08 -10.60 -2.59
C SER A 231 13.09 -10.49 -3.72
N PRO A 232 14.40 -10.55 -3.43
CA PRO A 232 15.41 -10.41 -4.48
C PRO A 232 15.07 -11.41 -5.58
N LEU A 233 14.92 -10.93 -6.82
CA LEU A 233 14.35 -11.67 -7.96
C LEU A 233 14.88 -13.10 -8.08
N LEU A 234 16.17 -13.28 -7.76
CA LEU A 234 16.85 -14.55 -7.86
C LEU A 234 16.51 -15.53 -6.73
N ALA A 235 16.01 -15.11 -5.57
CA ALA A 235 15.76 -15.99 -4.42
C ALA A 235 14.82 -17.17 -4.74
N LEU A 236 13.86 -16.98 -5.64
CA LEU A 236 12.91 -18.00 -6.07
C LEU A 236 13.54 -19.07 -6.99
N LEU A 237 14.73 -18.81 -7.56
CA LEU A 237 15.38 -19.70 -8.50
C LEU A 237 16.11 -20.86 -7.80
N ASN A 238 16.09 -22.04 -8.41
CA ASN A 238 16.78 -23.21 -7.88
C ASN A 238 18.30 -22.92 -7.69
N PRO A 239 18.87 -23.20 -6.51
CA PRO A 239 20.28 -22.90 -6.22
C PRO A 239 21.25 -23.60 -7.17
N VAL A 240 20.91 -24.77 -7.74
CA VAL A 240 21.79 -25.48 -8.69
C VAL A 240 22.01 -24.67 -9.96
N VAL A 241 20.97 -23.99 -10.46
CA VAL A 241 21.05 -23.15 -11.67
C VAL A 241 21.96 -21.96 -11.41
N LYS A 242 21.76 -21.28 -10.27
CA LYS A 242 22.62 -20.18 -9.83
C LYS A 242 24.08 -20.60 -9.71
N ARG A 243 24.35 -21.74 -9.06
CA ARG A 243 25.72 -22.25 -8.85
C ARG A 243 26.43 -22.52 -10.17
N ARG A 244 25.77 -23.20 -11.13
CA ARG A 244 26.33 -23.46 -12.46
C ARG A 244 26.67 -22.16 -13.21
N PHE A 245 25.76 -21.19 -13.14
CA PHE A 245 25.97 -19.89 -13.76
C PHE A 245 27.15 -19.14 -13.12
N VAL A 246 27.19 -19.06 -11.79
CA VAL A 246 28.28 -18.43 -11.03
C VAL A 246 29.63 -19.09 -11.36
N SER A 247 29.70 -20.43 -11.34
CA SER A 247 30.94 -21.14 -11.66
C SER A 247 31.46 -20.80 -13.05
N LYS A 248 30.58 -20.84 -14.06
CA LYS A 248 30.93 -20.55 -15.46
C LYS A 248 31.40 -19.09 -15.64
N MET A 249 30.71 -18.14 -15.03
CA MET A 249 31.03 -16.71 -15.18
C MET A 249 32.30 -16.32 -14.42
N VAL A 250 32.48 -16.82 -13.19
CA VAL A 250 33.71 -16.59 -12.40
C VAL A 250 34.93 -17.19 -13.10
N GLU A 251 34.82 -18.41 -13.63
CA GLU A 251 35.91 -19.05 -14.37
C GLU A 251 36.29 -18.25 -15.63
N SER A 252 35.30 -17.73 -16.36
CA SER A 252 35.52 -16.89 -17.54
C SER A 252 36.22 -15.56 -17.19
N LEU A 253 35.78 -14.89 -16.13
CA LEU A 253 36.36 -13.61 -15.67
C LEU A 253 37.84 -13.77 -15.27
N LEU A 254 38.17 -14.82 -14.52
CA LEU A 254 39.54 -15.07 -14.04
C LEU A 254 40.51 -15.50 -15.15
N ARG A 255 40.01 -16.02 -16.27
CA ARG A 255 40.85 -16.45 -17.41
C ARG A 255 41.11 -15.37 -18.45
N SER A 256 40.21 -14.40 -18.60
CA SER A 256 40.20 -13.49 -19.77
C SER A 256 40.55 -12.03 -19.46
N HIS A 257 40.34 -11.57 -18.22
CA HIS A 257 40.48 -10.16 -17.86
C HIS A 257 41.53 -9.95 -16.76
N SER A 258 42.33 -8.89 -16.90
CA SER A 258 43.20 -8.35 -15.85
C SER A 258 42.66 -6.97 -15.43
N SER A 259 41.64 -6.96 -14.57
CA SER A 259 41.15 -5.74 -13.93
C SER A 259 41.16 -5.92 -12.42
N ASN A 260 41.55 -4.88 -11.66
CA ASN A 260 41.54 -4.92 -10.20
C ASN A 260 40.13 -4.76 -9.59
N GLU A 261 39.08 -4.82 -10.41
CA GLU A 261 37.71 -4.52 -9.98
C GLU A 261 37.10 -5.69 -9.22
N PHE A 262 37.36 -6.93 -9.65
CA PHE A 262 36.79 -8.11 -9.03
C PHE A 262 37.39 -8.36 -7.64
N SER A 263 38.72 -8.27 -7.50
CA SER A 263 39.38 -8.33 -6.19
C SER A 263 38.94 -7.21 -5.23
N LYS A 264 38.80 -5.96 -5.70
CA LYS A 264 38.27 -4.84 -4.88
C LYS A 264 36.84 -5.07 -4.43
N LEU A 265 36.00 -5.63 -5.29
CA LEU A 265 34.60 -5.90 -5.01
C LEU A 265 34.45 -7.00 -3.95
N LEU A 266 35.21 -8.08 -4.07
CA LEU A 266 35.28 -9.14 -3.04
C LEU A 266 35.71 -8.58 -1.67
N ARG A 267 36.67 -7.63 -1.66
CA ARG A 267 37.11 -6.97 -0.42
C ARG A 267 36.02 -6.12 0.21
N LYS A 268 35.24 -5.38 -0.58
CA LYS A 268 34.10 -4.59 -0.09
C LYS A 268 33.01 -5.47 0.54
N HIS A 269 32.86 -6.69 0.04
CA HIS A 269 31.91 -7.69 0.53
C HIS A 269 32.47 -8.57 1.67
N GLY A 270 33.64 -8.21 2.25
CA GLY A 270 34.25 -8.90 3.40
C GLY A 270 34.98 -10.21 3.08
N LEU A 271 35.12 -10.56 1.80
CA LEU A 271 35.80 -11.78 1.35
C LEU A 271 37.29 -11.51 1.10
N HIS A 272 38.03 -11.23 2.17
CA HIS A 272 39.44 -10.82 2.10
C HIS A 272 40.37 -11.89 1.52
N ASP A 273 40.20 -13.16 1.92
CA ASP A 273 41.04 -14.26 1.46
C ASP A 273 40.83 -14.53 -0.05
N LEU A 274 39.57 -14.53 -0.49
CA LEU A 274 39.23 -14.67 -1.90
C LEU A 274 39.63 -13.44 -2.73
N SER A 275 39.53 -12.25 -2.15
CA SER A 275 40.04 -11.01 -2.78
C SER A 275 41.54 -11.10 -3.05
N CYS A 276 42.31 -11.63 -2.09
CA CYS A 276 43.74 -11.87 -2.25
C CYS A 276 44.02 -12.87 -3.37
N ASP A 277 43.36 -14.04 -3.34
CA ASP A 277 43.51 -15.09 -4.36
C ASP A 277 43.11 -14.61 -5.77
N VAL A 278 42.04 -13.81 -5.88
CA VAL A 278 41.62 -13.19 -7.15
C VAL A 278 42.61 -12.13 -7.62
N SER A 279 43.10 -11.26 -6.72
CA SER A 279 44.10 -10.25 -7.09
C SER A 279 45.40 -10.87 -7.58
N LEU A 280 45.77 -12.03 -7.02
CA LEU A 280 46.92 -12.78 -7.47
C LEU A 280 46.69 -13.40 -8.86
N CYS A 281 45.50 -13.95 -9.12
CA CYS A 281 45.12 -14.42 -10.46
C CYS A 281 45.11 -13.28 -11.49
N GLU A 282 44.59 -12.09 -11.13
CA GLU A 282 44.60 -10.88 -11.96
C GLU A 282 46.04 -10.40 -12.26
N ALA A 283 46.93 -10.45 -11.26
CA ALA A 283 48.34 -10.10 -11.41
C ALA A 283 49.09 -11.12 -12.29
N MET A 284 48.83 -12.41 -12.12
CA MET A 284 49.39 -13.47 -12.96
C MET A 284 48.96 -13.34 -14.45
N ASN A 285 47.82 -12.71 -14.73
CA ASN A 285 47.36 -12.43 -16.10
C ASN A 285 48.05 -11.21 -16.74
N SER A 286 48.70 -10.35 -15.94
CA SER A 286 49.26 -9.06 -16.40
C SER A 286 50.79 -8.98 -16.34
N SER A 287 51.47 -9.97 -15.77
CA SER A 287 52.91 -9.91 -15.49
C SER A 287 53.79 -10.36 -16.65
N GLN A 288 53.96 -9.53 -17.68
CA GLN A 288 55.05 -9.69 -18.64
C GLN A 288 56.43 -9.65 -17.95
N GLY A 289 56.57 -8.83 -16.91
CA GLY A 289 57.82 -8.69 -16.15
C GLY A 289 58.30 -9.96 -15.42
N ILE A 290 57.38 -10.84 -14.98
CA ILE A 290 57.78 -12.13 -14.37
C ILE A 290 58.40 -13.05 -15.43
N LEU A 291 57.87 -13.03 -16.66
CA LEU A 291 58.41 -13.82 -17.76
C LEU A 291 59.77 -13.27 -18.23
N ASP A 292 59.94 -11.95 -18.16
CA ASP A 292 61.22 -11.29 -18.45
C ASP A 292 62.25 -11.66 -17.37
N ASP A 293 61.92 -11.52 -16.08
CA ASP A 293 62.76 -11.83 -14.91
C ASP A 293 63.24 -13.29 -14.88
N ASP A 294 62.36 -14.25 -15.19
CA ASP A 294 62.73 -15.68 -15.25
C ASP A 294 63.92 -15.92 -16.20
N VAL A 295 64.04 -15.08 -17.22
CA VAL A 295 64.90 -15.30 -18.38
C VAL A 295 66.15 -14.42 -18.36
N VAL A 296 66.18 -13.34 -17.56
CA VAL A 296 67.27 -12.33 -17.51
C VAL A 296 68.67 -12.95 -17.44
N ASP A 297 68.87 -13.94 -16.59
CA ASP A 297 70.18 -14.58 -16.38
C ASP A 297 70.56 -15.54 -17.53
N LEU A 298 69.58 -16.08 -18.26
CA LEU A 298 69.81 -16.93 -19.42
C LEU A 298 70.13 -16.15 -20.69
N VAL A 299 69.58 -14.94 -20.79
CA VAL A 299 69.80 -14.07 -21.94
C VAL A 299 71.29 -13.86 -22.17
N ALA A 300 72.10 -13.70 -21.11
CA ALA A 300 73.53 -13.43 -21.21
C ALA A 300 74.29 -14.43 -22.11
N ARG A 301 73.83 -15.67 -22.24
CA ARG A 301 74.47 -16.69 -23.09
C ARG A 301 74.24 -16.48 -24.60
N PHE A 302 73.33 -15.59 -25.01
CA PHE A 302 73.06 -15.20 -26.41
C PHE A 302 74.06 -14.18 -26.99
N GLU A 303 75.15 -13.86 -26.27
CA GLU A 303 76.18 -12.93 -26.73
C GLU A 303 76.93 -13.44 -27.99
N SER A 304 77.09 -14.76 -28.13
CA SER A 304 77.77 -15.36 -29.28
C SER A 304 76.88 -15.39 -30.53
N THR A 305 77.10 -14.44 -31.45
CA THR A 305 76.33 -14.30 -32.70
C THR A 305 76.34 -15.56 -33.57
N SER A 306 77.43 -16.32 -33.60
CA SER A 306 77.53 -17.54 -34.41
C SER A 306 76.69 -18.70 -33.86
N GLU A 307 76.59 -18.82 -32.53
CA GLU A 307 75.80 -19.85 -31.86
C GLU A 307 74.30 -19.55 -31.97
N VAL A 308 73.91 -18.28 -31.81
CA VAL A 308 72.53 -17.82 -31.97
C VAL A 308 72.03 -18.02 -33.40
N LYS A 309 72.85 -17.71 -34.42
CA LYS A 309 72.50 -17.99 -35.83
C LYS A 309 72.21 -19.46 -36.08
N THR A 310 73.00 -20.35 -35.47
CA THR A 310 72.81 -21.79 -35.57
C THR A 310 71.47 -22.21 -34.95
N LEU A 311 71.17 -21.71 -33.74
CA LEU A 311 69.92 -21.98 -33.02
C LEU A 311 68.68 -21.46 -33.79
N LEU A 312 68.71 -20.21 -34.24
CA LEU A 312 67.61 -19.61 -34.99
C LEU A 312 67.40 -20.26 -36.36
N SER A 313 68.48 -20.68 -37.04
CA SER A 313 68.40 -21.49 -38.26
C SER A 313 67.67 -22.80 -38.02
N SER A 314 67.96 -23.48 -36.90
CA SER A 314 67.27 -24.72 -36.53
C SER A 314 65.81 -24.52 -36.12
N LEU A 315 65.48 -23.39 -35.49
CA LEU A 315 64.09 -23.04 -35.13
C LEU A 315 63.24 -22.71 -36.37
N ILE A 316 63.77 -21.94 -37.33
CA ILE A 316 63.07 -21.63 -38.58
C ILE A 316 63.01 -22.84 -39.53
N GLY A 317 64.05 -23.68 -39.54
CA GLY A 317 64.09 -24.92 -40.33
C GLY A 317 63.30 -26.10 -39.73
N GLY A 318 62.76 -25.94 -38.51
CA GLY A 318 61.99 -26.95 -37.81
C GLY A 318 60.59 -27.20 -38.40
N LYS A 319 59.95 -28.30 -37.99
CA LYS A 319 58.60 -28.69 -38.46
C LYS A 319 57.45 -27.98 -37.74
N ASP A 320 57.71 -27.28 -36.63
CA ASP A 320 56.67 -26.64 -35.82
C ASP A 320 56.29 -25.26 -36.39
N ALA A 321 55.07 -25.12 -36.92
CA ALA A 321 54.61 -23.89 -37.55
C ALA A 321 54.44 -22.73 -36.57
N ALA A 322 53.99 -22.99 -35.33
CA ALA A 322 53.79 -21.96 -34.32
C ALA A 322 55.12 -21.34 -33.89
N VAL A 323 56.15 -22.18 -33.72
CA VAL A 323 57.52 -21.73 -33.43
C VAL A 323 58.05 -20.83 -34.55
N ARG A 324 57.88 -21.23 -35.82
CA ARG A 324 58.35 -20.44 -36.98
C ARG A 324 57.66 -19.09 -37.08
N GLU A 325 56.34 -19.04 -36.91
CA GLU A 325 55.56 -17.80 -36.94
C GLU A 325 55.96 -16.86 -35.79
N THR A 326 56.14 -17.38 -34.57
CA THR A 326 56.53 -16.56 -33.42
C THR A 326 57.96 -16.02 -33.57
N VAL A 327 58.92 -16.82 -34.05
CA VAL A 327 60.29 -16.34 -34.34
C VAL A 327 60.27 -15.28 -35.44
N ALA A 328 59.54 -15.50 -36.53
CA ALA A 328 59.38 -14.55 -37.63
C ALA A 328 58.75 -13.23 -37.15
N LYS A 329 57.74 -13.30 -36.28
CA LYS A 329 57.07 -12.14 -35.69
C LYS A 329 57.98 -11.35 -34.74
N ILE A 330 58.78 -12.03 -33.91
CA ILE A 330 59.69 -11.38 -32.96
C ILE A 330 60.84 -10.66 -33.68
N LEU A 331 61.39 -11.28 -34.72
CA LEU A 331 62.53 -10.75 -35.48
C LEU A 331 62.12 -9.89 -36.70
N GLY A 332 60.82 -9.80 -37.01
CA GLY A 332 60.31 -9.02 -38.15
C GLY A 332 60.67 -9.60 -39.53
N ILE A 333 60.83 -10.92 -39.64
CA ILE A 333 61.30 -11.60 -40.85
C ILE A 333 60.10 -12.18 -41.63
N PRO A 334 60.05 -12.09 -42.98
CA PRO A 334 59.08 -12.86 -43.77
C PRO A 334 59.34 -14.38 -43.64
N LEU A 335 58.28 -15.19 -43.55
CA LEU A 335 58.38 -16.66 -43.49
C LEU A 335 58.94 -17.24 -44.81
N ALA A 336 60.26 -17.23 -44.97
CA ALA A 336 60.99 -17.80 -46.10
C ALA A 336 61.93 -18.93 -45.65
N THR A 337 62.14 -19.94 -46.51
CA THR A 337 62.93 -21.15 -46.21
C THR A 337 64.45 -20.93 -46.21
N THR A 338 64.92 -19.81 -46.75
CA THR A 338 66.33 -19.43 -46.80
C THR A 338 66.45 -18.02 -46.25
N VAL A 339 67.16 -17.90 -45.14
CA VAL A 339 67.24 -16.69 -44.31
C VAL A 339 68.69 -16.26 -44.25
N ASP A 340 68.99 -15.06 -44.76
CA ASP A 340 70.30 -14.44 -44.61
C ASP A 340 70.41 -13.83 -43.21
N TRP A 341 71.00 -14.61 -42.30
CA TRP A 341 71.15 -14.21 -40.91
C TRP A 341 72.13 -13.06 -40.70
N ASP A 342 73.04 -12.78 -41.64
CA ASP A 342 73.92 -11.62 -41.52
C ASP A 342 73.15 -10.33 -41.77
N ALA A 343 72.28 -10.30 -42.78
CA ALA A 343 71.41 -9.17 -43.07
C ALA A 343 70.37 -8.92 -41.97
N ILE A 344 69.84 -9.99 -41.37
CA ILE A 344 68.82 -9.89 -40.31
C ILE A 344 69.41 -9.49 -38.96
N MET A 345 70.59 -10.01 -38.61
CA MET A 345 71.27 -9.57 -37.38
C MET A 345 71.69 -8.09 -37.46
N GLN A 346 71.97 -7.58 -38.67
CA GLN A 346 72.19 -6.15 -38.91
C GLN A 346 70.88 -5.34 -38.87
N SER A 347 69.79 -5.83 -39.48
CA SER A 347 68.51 -5.10 -39.50
C SER A 347 67.86 -4.99 -38.12
N VAL A 348 68.06 -5.98 -37.27
CA VAL A 348 67.57 -6.03 -35.89
C VAL A 348 68.53 -5.30 -34.91
N ASP A 349 69.69 -4.86 -35.40
CA ASP A 349 70.79 -4.30 -34.61
C ASP A 349 71.11 -5.18 -33.39
N TRP A 350 71.43 -6.45 -33.66
CA TRP A 350 71.70 -7.44 -32.62
C TRP A 350 72.78 -6.96 -31.66
N THR A 351 73.82 -6.30 -32.16
CA THR A 351 74.91 -5.74 -31.35
C THR A 351 74.44 -4.87 -30.19
N ASN A 352 73.40 -4.05 -30.38
CA ASN A 352 72.87 -3.17 -29.34
C ASN A 352 71.61 -3.72 -28.65
N ASN A 353 70.84 -4.60 -29.31
CA ASN A 353 69.51 -5.04 -28.85
C ASN A 353 69.40 -6.56 -28.58
N TRP A 354 70.49 -7.33 -28.66
CA TRP A 354 70.46 -8.79 -28.50
C TRP A 354 69.81 -9.24 -27.21
N ARG A 355 70.02 -8.52 -26.09
CA ARG A 355 69.40 -8.85 -24.81
C ARG A 355 67.88 -8.78 -24.90
N GLN A 356 67.35 -7.69 -25.45
CA GLN A 356 65.92 -7.49 -25.59
C GLN A 356 65.27 -8.53 -26.51
N MET A 357 65.96 -8.91 -27.59
CA MET A 357 65.45 -9.91 -28.55
C MET A 357 65.53 -11.33 -28.01
N ALA A 358 66.61 -11.68 -27.30
CA ALA A 358 66.74 -12.96 -26.63
C ALA A 358 65.73 -13.10 -25.47
N THR A 359 65.47 -12.04 -24.69
CA THR A 359 64.36 -12.00 -23.72
C THR A 359 63.04 -12.34 -24.42
N LYS A 360 62.68 -11.62 -25.49
CA LYS A 360 61.43 -11.86 -26.22
C LYS A 360 61.28 -13.29 -26.74
N LEU A 361 62.37 -13.90 -27.21
CA LEU A 361 62.37 -15.28 -27.71
C LEU A 361 62.15 -16.32 -26.60
N LEU A 362 62.77 -16.12 -25.43
CA LEU A 362 62.69 -17.04 -24.30
C LEU A 362 61.47 -16.79 -23.38
N CYS A 363 60.86 -15.60 -23.45
CA CYS A 363 59.60 -15.30 -22.77
C CYS A 363 58.40 -16.06 -23.36
N ASP A 364 58.46 -16.44 -24.64
CA ASP A 364 57.45 -17.32 -25.24
C ASP A 364 57.70 -18.78 -24.83
N GLN A 365 56.70 -19.41 -24.19
CA GLN A 365 56.81 -20.78 -23.68
C GLN A 365 57.03 -21.82 -24.77
N THR A 366 56.41 -21.64 -25.95
CA THR A 366 56.51 -22.60 -27.05
C THR A 366 57.90 -22.56 -27.69
N LEU A 367 58.46 -21.35 -27.79
CA LEU A 367 59.84 -21.14 -28.22
C LEU A 367 60.85 -21.67 -27.19
N LEU A 368 60.64 -21.40 -25.89
CA LEU A 368 61.51 -21.88 -24.81
C LEU A 368 61.64 -23.41 -24.81
N VAL A 369 60.52 -24.13 -24.89
CA VAL A 369 60.50 -25.61 -24.95
C VAL A 369 61.20 -26.12 -26.20
N SER A 370 61.05 -25.42 -27.32
CA SER A 370 61.68 -25.80 -28.60
C SER A 370 63.19 -25.54 -28.58
N ILE A 371 63.63 -24.44 -27.99
CA ILE A 371 65.04 -24.10 -27.75
C ILE A 371 65.68 -25.15 -26.85
N HIS A 372 65.05 -25.52 -25.74
CA HIS A 372 65.54 -26.58 -24.86
C HIS A 372 65.72 -27.93 -25.59
N LYS A 373 64.73 -28.35 -26.39
CA LYS A 373 64.82 -29.58 -27.21
C LYS A 373 65.99 -29.51 -28.20
N LEU A 374 66.18 -28.38 -28.87
CA LEU A 374 67.28 -28.19 -29.82
C LEU A 374 68.65 -28.21 -29.14
N VAL A 375 68.78 -27.54 -27.99
CA VAL A 375 70.01 -27.54 -27.19
C VAL A 375 70.36 -28.96 -26.72
N LYS A 376 69.38 -29.70 -26.19
CA LYS A 376 69.57 -31.09 -25.74
C LYS A 376 69.99 -32.04 -26.88
N ASN A 377 69.42 -31.87 -28.07
CA ASN A 377 69.78 -32.67 -29.24
C ASN A 377 71.19 -32.35 -29.76
N ALA A 378 71.67 -31.11 -29.60
CA ALA A 378 72.98 -30.68 -30.10
C ALA A 378 74.16 -31.10 -29.21
N ILE A 379 73.96 -31.27 -27.90
CA ILE A 379 75.01 -31.67 -26.92
C ILE A 379 75.60 -33.07 -27.24
N GLY A 380 74.84 -33.95 -27.90
CA GLY A 380 75.30 -35.28 -28.28
C GLY A 380 76.30 -35.35 -29.45
N ALA A 381 76.54 -34.24 -30.15
CA ALA A 381 77.47 -34.19 -31.28
C ALA A 381 78.92 -33.92 -30.80
N LYS A 382 79.81 -34.92 -30.93
CA LYS A 382 81.21 -34.83 -30.50
C LYS A 382 81.94 -33.63 -31.15
N GLY A 383 82.44 -32.70 -30.33
CA GLY A 383 83.62 -31.90 -30.70
C GLY A 383 83.57 -30.38 -30.57
N VAL A 384 82.59 -29.74 -29.90
CA VAL A 384 82.69 -28.29 -29.61
C VAL A 384 82.04 -27.95 -28.27
N SER A 385 82.84 -27.53 -27.28
CA SER A 385 82.31 -26.86 -26.08
C SER A 385 81.85 -25.45 -26.46
N ARG A 386 80.53 -25.29 -26.68
CA ARG A 386 79.89 -24.02 -27.03
C ARG A 386 79.12 -23.47 -25.84
N HIS A 387 79.09 -22.15 -25.69
CA HIS A 387 78.53 -21.50 -24.50
C HIS A 387 77.00 -21.72 -24.39
N LEU A 388 76.30 -21.74 -25.53
CA LEU A 388 74.84 -21.87 -25.66
C LEU A 388 74.37 -23.34 -25.82
N PHE A 389 75.27 -24.26 -26.17
CA PHE A 389 74.99 -25.70 -26.34
C PHE A 389 75.70 -26.54 -25.27
N SER A 390 75.37 -26.29 -23.99
CA SER A 390 75.96 -26.97 -22.83
C SER A 390 74.88 -27.65 -21.99
N GLU A 391 75.24 -28.73 -21.29
CA GLU A 391 74.32 -29.42 -20.34
C GLU A 391 73.82 -28.46 -19.27
N GLU A 392 74.70 -27.62 -18.73
CA GLU A 392 74.35 -26.60 -17.73
C GLU A 392 73.26 -25.64 -18.23
N TYR A 393 73.33 -25.20 -19.48
CA TYR A 393 72.30 -24.33 -20.06
C TYR A 393 70.99 -25.06 -20.35
N ALA A 394 71.06 -26.33 -20.75
CA ALA A 394 69.86 -27.16 -20.93
C ALA A 394 69.13 -27.37 -19.59
N ASP A 395 69.86 -27.64 -18.51
CA ASP A 395 69.28 -27.79 -17.16
C ASP A 395 68.67 -26.48 -16.66
N GLN A 396 69.30 -25.34 -16.93
CA GLN A 396 68.75 -24.02 -16.62
C GLN A 396 67.45 -23.73 -17.39
N LEU A 397 67.40 -24.05 -18.70
CA LEU A 397 66.19 -23.93 -19.51
C LEU A 397 65.08 -24.88 -19.03
N GLN A 398 65.42 -26.13 -18.69
CA GLN A 398 64.47 -27.10 -18.14
C GLN A 398 63.91 -26.66 -16.78
N SER A 399 64.75 -26.06 -15.92
CA SER A 399 64.34 -25.48 -14.64
C SER A 399 63.28 -24.38 -14.82
N ILE A 400 63.43 -23.50 -15.81
CA ILE A 400 62.41 -22.46 -16.09
C ILE A 400 61.13 -23.08 -16.63
N ILE A 401 61.23 -24.06 -17.53
CA ILE A 401 60.06 -24.75 -18.08
C ILE A 401 59.26 -25.38 -16.94
N THR A 402 59.90 -26.09 -16.01
CA THR A 402 59.24 -26.69 -14.84
C THR A 402 58.61 -25.64 -13.93
N ILE A 403 59.32 -24.53 -13.66
CA ILE A 403 58.78 -23.42 -12.84
C ILE A 403 57.53 -22.83 -13.49
N ARG A 404 57.51 -22.65 -14.81
CA ARG A 404 56.35 -22.11 -15.54
C ARG A 404 55.17 -23.09 -15.55
N GLU A 405 55.42 -24.39 -15.75
CA GLU A 405 54.39 -25.43 -15.66
C GLU A 405 53.78 -25.52 -14.25
N GLU A 406 54.60 -25.44 -13.20
CA GLU A 406 54.13 -25.39 -11.80
C GLU A 406 53.29 -24.14 -11.52
N ARG A 407 53.67 -22.98 -12.07
CA ARG A 407 52.90 -21.73 -11.93
C ARG A 407 51.54 -21.83 -12.63
N GLU A 408 51.47 -22.43 -13.82
CA GLU A 408 50.18 -22.66 -14.52
C GLU A 408 49.28 -23.64 -13.77
N LEU A 409 49.86 -24.71 -13.21
CA LEU A 409 49.11 -25.66 -12.40
C LEU A 409 48.57 -25.01 -11.12
N ASN A 410 49.40 -24.22 -10.43
CA ASN A 410 48.98 -23.44 -9.27
C ASN A 410 47.87 -22.43 -9.61
N ARG A 411 47.93 -21.80 -10.78
CA ARG A 411 46.87 -20.91 -11.28
C ARG A 411 45.55 -21.65 -11.45
N LYS A 412 45.56 -22.83 -12.10
CA LYS A 412 44.36 -23.66 -12.27
C LYS A 412 43.74 -24.06 -10.92
N LEU A 413 44.57 -24.51 -9.96
CA LEU A 413 44.10 -24.87 -8.63
C LEU A 413 43.49 -23.68 -7.86
N LYS A 414 44.06 -22.48 -7.99
CA LYS A 414 43.51 -21.26 -7.37
C LYS A 414 42.19 -20.84 -7.98
N ILE A 415 42.08 -20.87 -9.32
CA ILE A 415 40.81 -20.60 -10.01
C ILE A 415 39.74 -21.60 -9.56
N ASP A 416 40.04 -22.90 -9.51
CA ASP A 416 39.08 -23.91 -9.07
C ASP A 416 38.64 -23.72 -7.62
N ARG A 417 39.55 -23.30 -6.73
CA ARG A 417 39.23 -22.96 -5.34
C ARG A 417 38.27 -21.78 -5.26
N ILE A 418 38.57 -20.68 -5.97
CA ILE A 418 37.73 -19.48 -6.01
C ILE A 418 36.34 -19.82 -6.55
N VAL A 419 36.29 -20.57 -7.65
CA VAL A 419 35.03 -21.02 -8.28
C VAL A 419 34.21 -21.87 -7.30
N ARG A 420 34.82 -22.84 -6.60
CA ARG A 420 34.12 -23.68 -5.60
C ARG A 420 33.57 -22.88 -4.43
N GLU A 421 34.35 -21.92 -3.92
CA GLU A 421 33.96 -21.07 -2.78
C GLU A 421 32.84 -20.09 -3.13
N LEU A 422 32.92 -19.41 -4.27
CA LEU A 422 31.89 -18.47 -4.72
C LEU A 422 30.62 -19.18 -5.21
N SER A 423 30.76 -20.39 -5.76
CA SER A 423 29.61 -21.25 -6.09
C SER A 423 29.13 -22.10 -4.91
N SER A 424 29.56 -21.85 -3.67
CA SER A 424 29.04 -22.55 -2.50
C SER A 424 27.58 -22.18 -2.23
N TYR A 425 26.80 -23.08 -1.64
CA TYR A 425 25.38 -22.81 -1.33
C TYR A 425 25.18 -21.59 -0.43
N GLN A 426 26.15 -21.31 0.45
CA GLN A 426 26.10 -20.17 1.36
C GLN A 426 26.31 -18.82 0.65
N ARG A 427 27.13 -18.79 -0.40
CA ARG A 427 27.59 -17.55 -1.04
C ARG A 427 27.01 -17.30 -2.43
N VAL A 428 26.18 -18.21 -2.95
CA VAL A 428 25.71 -18.13 -4.33
C VAL A 428 24.87 -16.87 -4.62
N ASP A 429 24.01 -16.46 -3.68
CA ASP A 429 23.17 -15.26 -3.84
C ASP A 429 24.01 -13.98 -3.82
N GLN A 430 24.93 -13.87 -2.86
CA GLN A 430 25.92 -12.79 -2.80
C GLN A 430 26.79 -12.76 -4.06
N SER A 431 27.19 -13.91 -4.57
CA SER A 431 28.00 -14.02 -5.79
C SER A 431 27.24 -13.58 -7.04
N CYS A 432 25.95 -13.88 -7.16
CA CYS A 432 25.11 -13.36 -8.24
C CYS A 432 24.99 -11.83 -8.19
N GLU A 433 24.84 -11.23 -6.99
CA GLU A 433 24.83 -9.78 -6.84
C GLU A 433 26.18 -9.15 -7.22
N MET A 434 27.28 -9.77 -6.79
CA MET A 434 28.63 -9.35 -7.14
C MET A 434 28.87 -9.40 -8.66
N LEU A 435 28.46 -10.48 -9.33
CA LEU A 435 28.57 -10.61 -10.80
C LEU A 435 27.79 -9.52 -11.53
N ARG A 436 26.58 -9.19 -11.05
CA ARG A 436 25.78 -8.07 -11.60
C ARG A 436 26.49 -6.72 -11.43
N GLN A 437 27.13 -6.47 -10.29
CA GLN A 437 27.90 -5.24 -10.04
C GLN A 437 29.15 -5.13 -10.92
N LEU A 438 29.72 -6.26 -11.35
CA LEU A 438 30.86 -6.34 -12.27
C LEU A 438 30.44 -6.20 -13.75
N GLY A 439 29.14 -5.98 -14.03
CA GLY A 439 28.63 -5.82 -15.39
C GLY A 439 28.41 -7.11 -16.17
N VAL A 440 28.38 -8.27 -15.49
CA VAL A 440 28.04 -9.55 -16.12
C VAL A 440 26.55 -9.56 -16.49
N ASP A 441 26.23 -9.96 -17.72
CA ASP A 441 24.84 -10.06 -18.19
C ASP A 441 24.12 -11.21 -17.46
N MET A 442 23.13 -10.87 -16.63
CA MET A 442 22.34 -11.80 -15.81
C MET A 442 20.99 -12.16 -16.45
N ARG A 443 20.73 -11.77 -17.71
CA ARG A 443 19.44 -11.99 -18.39
C ARG A 443 18.94 -13.43 -18.34
N GLU A 444 19.83 -14.42 -18.43
CA GLU A 444 19.47 -15.84 -18.32
C GLU A 444 18.78 -16.17 -16.99
N LEU A 445 19.34 -15.68 -15.87
CA LEU A 445 18.75 -15.90 -14.55
C LEU A 445 17.52 -15.01 -14.32
N ASP A 446 17.54 -13.78 -14.83
CA ASP A 446 16.43 -12.83 -14.68
C ASP A 446 15.18 -13.30 -15.44
N GLN A 447 15.33 -13.80 -16.68
CA GLN A 447 14.22 -14.38 -17.44
C GLN A 447 13.64 -15.62 -16.76
N ALA A 448 14.50 -16.49 -16.22
CA ALA A 448 14.05 -17.68 -15.51
C ALA A 448 13.33 -17.33 -14.19
N ALA A 449 13.80 -16.32 -13.46
CA ALA A 449 13.13 -15.81 -12.26
C ALA A 449 11.79 -15.15 -12.58
N LEU A 450 11.72 -14.35 -13.66
CA LEU A 450 10.49 -13.72 -14.13
C LEU A 450 9.44 -14.77 -14.53
N SER A 451 9.85 -15.83 -15.24
CA SER A 451 8.94 -16.92 -15.62
C SER A 451 8.31 -17.62 -14.41
N ILE A 452 9.09 -17.87 -13.34
CA ILE A 452 8.55 -18.44 -12.09
C ILE A 452 7.58 -17.45 -11.42
N ARG A 453 7.90 -16.15 -11.43
CA ARG A 453 7.03 -15.12 -10.86
C ARG A 453 5.70 -15.03 -11.62
N GLU A 454 5.73 -15.11 -12.94
CA GLU A 454 4.54 -15.13 -13.79
C GLU A 454 3.67 -16.37 -13.55
N GLN A 455 4.28 -17.53 -13.31
CA GLN A 455 3.54 -18.74 -12.90
C GLN A 455 2.82 -18.58 -11.55
N GLY A 456 3.33 -17.71 -10.66
CA GLY A 456 2.70 -17.38 -9.40
C GLY A 456 1.52 -16.39 -9.49
N LEU A 457 1.29 -15.80 -10.67
CA LEU A 457 0.18 -14.86 -10.87
C LEU A 457 -1.14 -15.61 -11.07
N VAL A 458 -2.19 -15.09 -10.44
CA VAL A 458 -3.55 -15.61 -10.57
C VAL A 458 -4.33 -14.68 -11.48
N LYS A 459 -5.06 -15.26 -12.45
CA LYS A 459 -5.99 -14.49 -13.27
C LYS A 459 -7.09 -13.91 -12.38
N ARG A 460 -7.36 -12.61 -12.49
CA ARG A 460 -8.41 -11.97 -11.69
C ARG A 460 -9.77 -12.59 -12.04
N PRO A 461 -10.53 -13.11 -11.07
CA PRO A 461 -11.82 -13.71 -11.35
C PRO A 461 -12.84 -12.65 -11.78
N SER A 462 -13.65 -12.96 -12.79
CA SER A 462 -14.78 -12.14 -13.20
C SER A 462 -16.06 -12.64 -12.53
N VAL A 463 -16.80 -11.74 -11.89
CA VAL A 463 -18.07 -12.06 -11.23
C VAL A 463 -19.21 -11.36 -11.96
N ASP A 464 -20.24 -12.13 -12.33
CA ASP A 464 -21.47 -11.62 -12.93
C ASP A 464 -22.35 -10.92 -11.86
N GLU A 465 -22.98 -9.82 -12.25
CA GLU A 465 -23.87 -9.02 -11.39
C GLU A 465 -25.07 -9.84 -10.91
N ASN A 466 -25.54 -10.81 -11.71
CA ASN A 466 -26.61 -11.73 -11.32
C ASN A 466 -26.21 -12.62 -10.13
N VAL A 467 -24.95 -13.00 -10.02
CA VAL A 467 -24.46 -13.81 -8.88
C VAL A 467 -24.44 -12.95 -7.62
N ILE A 468 -24.06 -11.68 -7.74
CA ILE A 468 -24.04 -10.71 -6.65
C ILE A 468 -25.46 -10.45 -6.13
N SER A 469 -26.44 -10.28 -7.03
CA SER A 469 -27.84 -10.08 -6.64
C SER A 469 -28.43 -11.31 -5.94
N CYS A 470 -28.21 -12.53 -6.46
CA CYS A 470 -28.62 -13.76 -5.80
C CYS A 470 -27.95 -13.93 -4.41
N ALA A 471 -26.68 -13.54 -4.26
CA ALA A 471 -26.00 -13.57 -2.97
C ALA A 471 -26.63 -12.57 -1.98
N LEU A 472 -27.04 -11.39 -2.43
CA LEU A 472 -27.77 -10.44 -1.58
C LEU A 472 -29.17 -10.93 -1.19
N GLU A 473 -29.89 -11.58 -2.10
CA GLU A 473 -31.17 -12.24 -1.77
C GLU A 473 -30.97 -13.30 -0.68
N ALA A 474 -29.89 -14.08 -0.76
CA ALA A 474 -29.53 -15.04 0.28
C ALA A 474 -29.23 -14.36 1.63
N VAL A 475 -28.57 -13.19 1.63
CA VAL A 475 -28.38 -12.36 2.83
C VAL A 475 -29.74 -11.91 3.38
N GLY A 476 -30.65 -11.46 2.52
CA GLY A 476 -32.01 -11.05 2.90
C GLY A 476 -32.82 -12.17 3.53
N ASN A 477 -32.76 -13.37 2.96
CA ASN A 477 -33.43 -14.56 3.50
C ASN A 477 -32.82 -15.00 4.84
N ARG A 478 -31.50 -14.86 5.00
CA ARG A 478 -30.83 -15.18 6.26
C ARG A 478 -31.10 -14.16 7.36
N HIS A 479 -31.27 -12.89 7.00
CA HIS A 479 -31.46 -11.75 7.90
C HIS A 479 -32.69 -10.92 7.51
N PRO A 480 -33.91 -11.45 7.69
CA PRO A 480 -35.15 -10.77 7.28
C PRO A 480 -35.39 -9.46 8.04
N ASN A 481 -34.83 -9.33 9.25
CA ASN A 481 -34.86 -8.11 10.04
C ASN A 481 -34.06 -6.95 9.38
N TRP A 482 -33.06 -7.25 8.55
CA TRP A 482 -32.28 -6.21 7.85
C TRP A 482 -33.06 -5.64 6.67
N VAL A 483 -33.85 -6.48 5.99
CA VAL A 483 -34.80 -6.04 4.95
C VAL A 483 -35.89 -5.18 5.58
N ARG A 484 -36.50 -5.64 6.68
CA ARG A 484 -37.55 -4.89 7.40
C ARG A 484 -37.06 -3.53 7.92
N ALA A 485 -35.82 -3.47 8.41
CA ALA A 485 -35.22 -2.24 8.91
C ALA A 485 -34.64 -1.33 7.79
N GLY A 486 -34.78 -1.70 6.52
CA GLY A 486 -34.30 -0.90 5.39
C GLY A 486 -32.78 -0.85 5.24
N VAL A 487 -32.03 -1.80 5.82
CA VAL A 487 -30.57 -1.88 5.68
C VAL A 487 -30.18 -2.43 4.31
N ILE A 488 -30.97 -3.37 3.79
CA ILE A 488 -30.76 -3.97 2.47
C ILE A 488 -32.08 -3.99 1.69
N ALA A 489 -31.98 -3.79 0.37
CA ALA A 489 -33.08 -3.88 -0.56
C ALA A 489 -32.68 -4.82 -1.72
N PRO A 490 -32.90 -6.15 -1.58
CA PRO A 490 -32.37 -7.14 -2.53
C PRO A 490 -32.79 -6.92 -3.98
N GLY A 491 -34.04 -6.48 -4.22
CA GLY A 491 -34.57 -6.23 -5.58
C GLY A 491 -34.24 -4.86 -6.17
N ALA A 492 -33.50 -4.00 -5.46
CA ALA A 492 -33.22 -2.63 -5.90
C ALA A 492 -31.85 -2.48 -6.58
N ILE A 493 -31.01 -3.52 -6.58
CA ILE A 493 -29.66 -3.45 -7.17
C ILE A 493 -29.76 -3.65 -8.67
N LYS A 494 -29.34 -2.62 -9.41
CA LYS A 494 -29.21 -2.67 -10.87
C LYS A 494 -27.77 -2.45 -11.33
N ASP A 495 -26.88 -2.11 -10.40
CA ASP A 495 -25.53 -1.66 -10.66
C ASP A 495 -24.56 -2.08 -9.53
N SER A 496 -23.30 -2.27 -9.91
CA SER A 496 -22.13 -2.41 -9.03
C SER A 496 -22.11 -1.47 -7.80
N ILE A 497 -22.40 -0.17 -8.00
CA ILE A 497 -22.40 0.82 -6.92
C ILE A 497 -23.53 0.54 -5.92
N GLY A 498 -24.70 0.09 -6.39
CA GLY A 498 -25.79 -0.36 -5.53
C GLY A 498 -25.38 -1.53 -4.62
N ALA A 499 -24.58 -2.46 -5.13
CA ALA A 499 -24.04 -3.57 -4.33
C ALA A 499 -23.01 -3.11 -3.29
N LEU A 500 -22.11 -2.19 -3.67
CA LEU A 500 -21.18 -1.57 -2.72
C LEU A 500 -21.92 -0.78 -1.63
N LYS A 501 -22.98 -0.04 -1.98
CA LYS A 501 -23.82 0.70 -1.04
C LYS A 501 -24.54 -0.24 -0.06
N ALA A 502 -25.09 -1.35 -0.53
CA ALA A 502 -25.69 -2.37 0.33
C ALA A 502 -24.65 -2.96 1.30
N MET A 503 -23.43 -3.24 0.81
CA MET A 503 -22.35 -3.73 1.67
C MET A 503 -21.90 -2.70 2.71
N LEU A 504 -21.84 -1.41 2.33
CA LEU A 504 -21.58 -0.31 3.25
C LEU A 504 -22.62 -0.27 4.38
N PHE A 505 -23.91 -0.42 4.07
CA PHE A 505 -24.97 -0.41 5.07
C PHE A 505 -24.91 -1.64 5.99
N ILE A 506 -24.58 -2.81 5.45
CA ILE A 506 -24.31 -4.01 6.24
C ILE A 506 -23.13 -3.78 7.19
N PHE A 507 -22.03 -3.21 6.70
CA PHE A 507 -20.85 -2.89 7.53
C PHE A 507 -21.22 -1.95 8.66
N ILE A 508 -21.90 -0.84 8.36
CA ILE A 508 -22.33 0.14 9.37
C ILE A 508 -23.23 -0.54 10.41
N ARG A 509 -24.22 -1.34 9.99
CA ARG A 509 -25.11 -2.04 10.93
C ARG A 509 -24.37 -2.97 11.90
N LEU A 510 -23.33 -3.66 11.42
CA LEU A 510 -22.58 -4.62 12.22
C LEU A 510 -21.53 -3.96 13.11
N ALA A 511 -20.88 -2.91 12.64
CA ALA A 511 -19.81 -2.22 13.37
C ALA A 511 -20.35 -1.13 14.31
N TYR A 512 -21.41 -0.42 13.93
CA TYR A 512 -21.99 0.66 14.73
C TYR A 512 -22.83 0.09 15.88
N VAL A 513 -22.36 0.26 17.11
CA VAL A 513 -23.12 -0.12 18.31
C VAL A 513 -23.86 1.12 18.86
N PRO A 514 -25.19 1.05 19.06
CA PRO A 514 -25.95 2.17 19.62
C PRO A 514 -25.55 2.44 21.08
N GLN A 515 -25.66 3.70 21.51
CA GLN A 515 -25.17 4.19 22.80
C GLN A 515 -25.71 3.38 24.02
N THR A 516 -26.99 3.02 24.02
CA THR A 516 -27.60 2.20 25.08
C THR A 516 -27.02 0.78 25.10
N GLY A 517 -26.79 0.20 23.91
CA GLY A 517 -26.17 -1.11 23.76
C GLY A 517 -24.72 -1.11 24.25
N LEU A 518 -23.96 -0.06 23.91
CA LEU A 518 -22.59 0.14 24.41
C LEU A 518 -22.53 0.20 25.93
N ALA A 519 -23.41 0.98 26.56
CA ALA A 519 -23.49 1.09 28.01
C ALA A 519 -23.82 -0.27 28.67
N ALA A 520 -24.82 -0.99 28.14
CA ALA A 520 -25.23 -2.29 28.66
C ALA A 520 -24.13 -3.36 28.50
N MET A 521 -23.44 -3.39 27.36
CA MET A 521 -22.30 -4.28 27.14
C MET A 521 -21.15 -3.96 28.10
N ALA A 522 -20.82 -2.69 28.30
CA ALA A 522 -19.77 -2.28 29.23
C ALA A 522 -20.11 -2.63 30.69
N GLN A 523 -21.37 -2.45 31.10
CA GLN A 523 -21.82 -2.85 32.44
C GLN A 523 -21.73 -4.37 32.63
N ARG A 524 -22.21 -5.16 31.65
CA ARG A 524 -22.23 -6.63 31.75
C ARG A 524 -20.84 -7.26 31.73
N PHE A 525 -19.97 -6.85 30.80
CA PHE A 525 -18.68 -7.51 30.58
C PHE A 525 -17.52 -6.88 31.36
N ARG A 526 -17.62 -5.59 31.72
CA ARG A 526 -16.54 -4.86 32.42
C ARG A 526 -16.94 -4.33 33.79
N ARG A 527 -18.17 -4.61 34.24
CA ARG A 527 -18.71 -4.12 35.53
C ARG A 527 -18.65 -2.59 35.65
N ARG A 528 -18.79 -1.87 34.53
CA ARG A 528 -18.88 -0.40 34.54
C ARG A 528 -20.15 0.01 35.32
N ILE A 529 -19.96 0.82 36.36
CA ILE A 529 -21.06 1.32 37.20
C ILE A 529 -21.74 2.54 36.57
N GLY A 530 -22.98 2.79 36.99
CA GLY A 530 -23.80 3.91 36.52
C GLY A 530 -25.18 3.47 36.04
N PRO A 531 -26.20 4.35 36.10
CA PRO A 531 -27.50 4.07 35.52
C PRO A 531 -27.40 4.02 34.00
N ILE A 532 -28.24 3.18 33.37
CA ILE A 532 -28.35 3.10 31.92
C ILE A 532 -29.74 3.58 31.53
N GLY A 533 -29.79 4.69 30.80
CA GLY A 533 -31.00 5.21 30.20
C GLY A 533 -31.41 4.40 28.98
N VAL A 534 -32.66 3.96 28.96
CA VAL A 534 -33.27 3.18 27.88
C VAL A 534 -34.28 4.01 27.09
N GLU A 535 -34.75 5.11 27.67
CA GLU A 535 -35.74 5.99 27.06
C GLU A 535 -35.16 6.78 25.88
N SER A 536 -36.02 7.17 24.94
CA SER A 536 -35.60 7.86 23.72
C SER A 536 -35.00 9.26 23.96
N PHE A 537 -35.40 9.92 25.04
CA PHE A 537 -34.90 11.23 25.44
C PHE A 537 -33.63 11.15 26.31
N GLN A 538 -33.18 9.94 26.68
CA GLN A 538 -31.97 9.72 27.47
C GLN A 538 -30.78 9.37 26.58
N PHE A 539 -29.59 9.83 26.97
CA PHE A 539 -28.35 9.52 26.28
C PHE A 539 -27.28 9.10 27.30
N ASN A 540 -26.65 7.94 27.10
CA ASN A 540 -25.63 7.40 28.00
C ASN A 540 -24.25 7.90 27.58
N ILE A 541 -23.60 8.64 28.48
CA ILE A 541 -22.29 9.25 28.22
C ILE A 541 -21.21 8.42 28.94
N PRO A 542 -20.26 7.81 28.21
CA PRO A 542 -19.10 7.19 28.85
C PRO A 542 -18.23 8.29 29.47
N THR A 543 -18.08 8.24 30.80
CA THR A 543 -17.39 9.26 31.59
C THR A 543 -16.35 8.59 32.47
N GLU A 544 -15.20 9.24 32.64
CA GLU A 544 -14.19 8.90 33.64
C GLU A 544 -14.38 9.79 34.88
N VAL A 545 -14.22 9.19 36.05
CA VAL A 545 -14.36 9.87 37.35
C VAL A 545 -13.04 9.72 38.10
N GLY A 546 -12.31 10.81 38.27
CA GLY A 546 -11.10 10.87 39.10
C GLY A 546 -11.41 11.45 40.47
N PHE A 547 -11.07 10.72 41.53
CA PHE A 547 -11.19 11.16 42.92
C PHE A 547 -10.01 10.59 43.73
N VAL A 548 -9.79 11.14 44.93
CA VAL A 548 -8.67 10.76 45.79
C VAL A 548 -9.20 10.21 47.11
N GLU A 549 -8.66 9.08 47.55
CA GLU A 549 -8.88 8.53 48.89
C GLU A 549 -7.58 8.57 49.67
N HIS A 550 -7.64 9.04 50.91
CA HIS A 550 -6.49 9.03 51.80
C HIS A 550 -6.92 8.69 53.22
N TYR A 551 -6.46 7.55 53.72
CA TYR A 551 -6.67 7.11 55.08
C TYR A 551 -5.34 7.13 55.82
N ASN A 552 -5.21 7.96 56.85
CA ASN A 552 -3.96 8.05 57.59
C ASN A 552 -3.72 6.77 58.38
N ASN A 553 -2.70 6.02 57.98
CA ASN A 553 -2.35 4.74 58.61
C ASN A 553 -1.18 4.87 59.60
N LEU A 554 -0.68 6.09 59.84
CA LEU A 554 0.46 6.39 60.69
C LEU A 554 -0.01 6.97 62.03
N GLN A 555 0.32 8.23 62.29
CA GLN A 555 0.15 8.91 63.58
C GLN A 555 -1.33 9.18 63.93
N TYR A 556 -2.15 9.51 62.94
CA TYR A 556 -3.52 9.97 63.16
C TYR A 556 -4.56 8.84 63.08
N LYS A 557 -4.14 7.57 63.20
CA LYS A 557 -5.00 6.41 62.96
C LYS A 557 -5.96 6.03 64.09
N ARG A 558 -5.64 6.30 65.38
CA ARG A 558 -6.29 5.58 66.51
C ARG A 558 -6.83 6.42 67.67
N TYR A 559 -6.44 7.68 67.79
CA TYR A 559 -6.87 8.53 68.91
C TYR A 559 -7.99 9.48 68.48
N ASP A 560 -8.58 10.24 69.41
CA ASP A 560 -9.72 11.14 69.16
C ASP A 560 -9.48 12.13 68.00
N TRP A 561 -8.21 12.49 67.75
CA TRP A 561 -7.85 13.33 66.61
C TRP A 561 -8.07 12.69 65.23
N GLN A 562 -8.28 11.38 65.17
CA GLN A 562 -8.50 10.63 63.94
C GLN A 562 -9.74 11.14 63.23
N GLY A 563 -10.82 11.40 63.97
CA GLY A 563 -12.11 11.80 63.38
C GLY A 563 -12.00 13.12 62.60
N TRP A 564 -11.51 14.18 63.26
CA TRP A 564 -11.39 15.49 62.61
C TRP A 564 -10.25 15.52 61.56
N TYR A 565 -9.16 14.79 61.77
CA TYR A 565 -8.08 14.69 60.79
C TYR A 565 -8.56 13.97 59.53
N GLN A 566 -9.27 12.85 59.68
CA GLN A 566 -9.87 12.15 58.55
C GLN A 566 -10.87 13.05 57.83
N ARG A 567 -11.74 13.77 58.56
CA ARG A 567 -12.65 14.74 57.94
C ARG A 567 -11.91 15.83 57.18
N MET A 568 -10.84 16.39 57.74
CA MET A 568 -10.03 17.42 57.09
C MET A 568 -9.44 16.90 55.77
N VAL A 569 -8.94 15.67 55.75
CA VAL A 569 -8.39 15.02 54.55
C VAL A 569 -9.48 14.76 53.51
N ASP A 570 -10.64 14.26 53.92
CA ASP A 570 -11.77 14.00 53.02
C ASP A 570 -12.25 15.30 52.35
N VAL A 571 -12.37 16.39 53.13
CA VAL A 571 -12.73 17.71 52.61
C VAL A 571 -11.63 18.31 51.74
N HIS A 572 -10.36 18.09 52.06
CA HIS A 572 -9.24 18.53 51.22
C HIS A 572 -9.27 17.84 49.85
N ASN A 573 -9.68 16.56 49.82
CA ASN A 573 -9.79 15.73 48.64
C ASN A 573 -11.22 15.67 48.06
N ARG A 574 -12.05 16.68 48.34
CA ARG A 574 -13.45 16.73 47.88
C ARG A 574 -13.60 16.76 46.35
N ASN A 575 -12.55 17.18 45.63
CA ASN A 575 -12.57 17.33 44.18
C ASN A 575 -12.94 16.02 43.49
N ILE A 576 -13.86 16.12 42.53
CA ILE A 576 -14.08 15.08 41.54
C ILE A 576 -13.84 15.66 40.16
N SER A 577 -12.93 15.02 39.42
CA SER A 577 -12.66 15.31 38.02
C SER A 577 -13.53 14.41 37.13
N LEU A 578 -14.53 15.00 36.47
CA LEU A 578 -15.36 14.32 35.48
C LEU A 578 -14.84 14.56 34.09
N ARG A 579 -14.58 13.50 33.32
CA ARG A 579 -14.01 13.60 31.97
C ARG A 579 -14.79 12.80 30.95
N CYS A 580 -15.05 13.39 29.80
CA CYS A 580 -15.56 12.67 28.64
C CYS A 580 -14.87 13.15 27.36
N ARG A 581 -14.56 12.22 26.46
CA ARG A 581 -13.99 12.58 25.15
C ARG A 581 -15.12 13.10 24.26
N VAL A 582 -14.88 14.22 23.59
CA VAL A 582 -15.88 14.79 22.66
C VAL A 582 -16.20 13.81 21.52
N ASN A 583 -15.24 12.98 21.12
CA ASN A 583 -15.46 11.93 20.12
C ASN A 583 -16.45 10.86 20.59
N ASP A 584 -16.47 10.51 21.88
CA ASP A 584 -17.42 9.51 22.40
C ASP A 584 -18.86 10.07 22.43
N LEU A 585 -19.03 11.40 22.41
CA LEU A 585 -20.33 12.06 22.31
C LEU A 585 -20.88 12.07 20.87
N LYS A 586 -20.03 11.82 19.86
CA LYS A 586 -20.42 11.78 18.45
C LYS A 586 -21.08 10.44 18.09
N ARG A 587 -22.24 10.19 18.68
CA ARG A 587 -23.10 9.02 18.40
C ARG A 587 -24.51 9.47 18.05
N LEU A 588 -25.23 8.65 17.31
CA LEU A 588 -26.67 8.81 17.09
C LEU A 588 -27.42 8.66 18.42
N ASP A 589 -28.34 9.59 18.66
CA ASP A 589 -29.34 9.47 19.70
C ASP A 589 -30.45 8.48 19.29
N ALA A 590 -31.40 8.22 20.19
CA ALA A 590 -32.47 7.27 19.94
C ALA A 590 -33.44 7.70 18.83
N ASN A 591 -33.48 9.00 18.50
CA ASN A 591 -34.27 9.54 17.40
C ASN A 591 -33.53 9.47 16.06
N GLY A 592 -32.29 8.98 16.06
CA GLY A 592 -31.44 8.87 14.88
C GLY A 592 -30.73 10.16 14.52
N VAL A 593 -30.79 11.21 15.35
CA VAL A 593 -30.06 12.46 15.14
C VAL A 593 -28.68 12.34 15.79
N PRO A 594 -27.60 12.87 15.20
CA PRO A 594 -26.33 13.00 15.89
C PRO A 594 -26.48 13.70 17.25
N PHE A 595 -26.04 13.09 18.34
CA PHE A 595 -26.12 13.71 19.67
C PHE A 595 -25.20 14.93 19.78
N VAL A 596 -23.99 14.82 19.24
CA VAL A 596 -23.05 15.94 19.02
C VAL A 596 -22.57 15.88 17.58
N ASP A 597 -22.99 16.84 16.77
CA ASP A 597 -22.47 17.09 15.43
C ASP A 597 -21.37 18.17 15.45
N MET A 598 -20.87 18.58 14.28
CA MET A 598 -19.82 19.59 14.17
C MET A 598 -20.22 20.93 14.81
N HIS A 599 -21.47 21.38 14.61
CA HIS A 599 -21.92 22.67 15.12
C HIS A 599 -22.16 22.63 16.64
N THR A 600 -22.71 21.52 17.14
CA THR A 600 -22.85 21.25 18.58
C THR A 600 -21.49 21.18 19.25
N GLU A 601 -20.49 20.55 18.63
CA GLU A 601 -19.11 20.52 19.14
C GLU A 601 -18.50 21.92 19.19
N ARG A 602 -18.65 22.73 18.12
CA ARG A 602 -18.14 24.12 18.11
C ARG A 602 -18.76 24.93 19.25
N ARG A 603 -20.07 24.81 19.43
CA ARG A 603 -20.80 25.48 20.51
C ARG A 603 -20.34 24.99 21.89
N LEU A 604 -20.19 23.68 22.08
CA LEU A 604 -19.69 23.07 23.31
C LEU A 604 -18.30 23.60 23.68
N ARG A 605 -17.37 23.67 22.72
CA ARG A 605 -16.01 24.16 22.93
C ARG A 605 -16.00 25.64 23.34
N ILE A 606 -16.88 26.46 22.77
CA ILE A 606 -17.00 27.88 23.12
C ILE A 606 -17.61 28.04 24.52
N LEU A 607 -18.67 27.30 24.84
CA LEU A 607 -19.32 27.36 26.17
C LEU A 607 -18.40 26.87 27.31
N ALA A 608 -17.56 25.87 27.02
CA ALA A 608 -16.69 25.26 28.02
C ALA A 608 -15.31 25.94 28.13
N GLU A 609 -14.94 26.79 27.17
CA GLU A 609 -13.66 27.52 27.10
C GLU A 609 -12.44 26.64 27.48
N GLY A 610 -11.74 26.98 28.57
CA GLY A 610 -10.54 26.29 29.04
C GLY A 610 -10.78 24.89 29.62
N ARG A 611 -12.04 24.45 29.76
CA ARG A 611 -12.40 23.13 30.28
C ARG A 611 -12.30 22.03 29.23
N VAL A 612 -12.11 22.38 27.95
CA VAL A 612 -11.86 21.41 26.87
C VAL A 612 -10.40 21.48 26.46
N GLY A 613 -9.65 20.41 26.72
CA GLY A 613 -8.25 20.24 26.34
C GLY A 613 -8.04 18.94 25.58
N MET A 614 -7.25 18.94 24.50
CA MET A 614 -6.94 17.73 23.71
C MET A 614 -8.18 16.94 23.21
N GLY A 615 -9.33 17.60 23.07
CA GLY A 615 -10.60 16.94 22.68
C GLY A 615 -11.32 16.22 23.84
N VAL A 616 -10.91 16.47 25.08
CA VAL A 616 -11.54 15.97 26.31
C VAL A 616 -12.16 17.12 27.07
N LEU A 617 -13.44 17.00 27.41
CA LEU A 617 -14.12 17.89 28.33
C LEU A 617 -13.84 17.44 29.75
N MET A 618 -13.28 18.32 30.59
CA MET A 618 -12.96 18.06 31.99
C MET A 618 -13.69 19.05 32.90
N LEU A 619 -14.48 18.54 33.83
CA LEU A 619 -15.18 19.32 34.84
C LEU A 619 -14.69 18.92 36.23
N ASP A 620 -13.91 19.79 36.85
CA ASP A 620 -13.48 19.63 38.23
C ASP A 620 -14.53 20.25 39.16
N SER A 621 -15.09 19.42 40.06
CA SER A 621 -16.20 19.77 40.93
C SER A 621 -15.74 19.79 42.39
N ASP A 622 -15.65 20.99 42.94
CA ASP A 622 -15.10 21.28 44.28
C ASP A 622 -16.08 22.02 45.22
N LYS A 623 -17.36 22.07 44.83
CA LYS A 623 -18.35 22.95 45.47
C LYS A 623 -18.75 22.49 46.88
N TYR A 624 -18.93 21.19 47.06
CA TYR A 624 -19.41 20.58 48.30
C TYR A 624 -18.28 19.85 49.02
N GLU A 625 -18.43 19.63 50.31
CA GLU A 625 -17.42 18.96 51.13
C GLU A 625 -17.26 17.47 50.81
N ASP A 626 -18.36 16.82 50.42
CA ASP A 626 -18.39 15.39 50.15
C ASP A 626 -18.27 15.09 48.66
N GLN A 627 -17.47 14.08 48.35
CA GLN A 627 -17.25 13.60 46.98
C GLN A 627 -18.59 13.22 46.30
N ASN A 628 -19.51 12.55 47.00
CA ASN A 628 -20.80 12.16 46.42
C ASN A 628 -21.63 13.36 45.92
N ASP A 629 -21.60 14.47 46.66
CA ASP A 629 -22.32 15.68 46.27
C ASP A 629 -21.64 16.39 45.09
N ASN A 630 -20.31 16.35 45.04
CA ASN A 630 -19.55 16.86 43.90
C ASN A 630 -19.75 16.01 42.64
N MET A 631 -19.92 14.69 42.76
CA MET A 631 -20.30 13.81 41.65
C MET A 631 -21.66 14.21 41.07
N THR A 632 -22.64 14.44 41.97
CA THR A 632 -23.99 14.86 41.58
C THR A 632 -23.96 16.25 40.93
N PHE A 633 -23.25 17.21 41.52
CA PHE A 633 -23.10 18.56 40.99
C PHE A 633 -22.45 18.58 39.61
N GLY A 634 -21.34 17.85 39.45
CA GLY A 634 -20.61 17.75 38.21
C GLY A 634 -21.45 17.09 37.10
N SER A 635 -22.21 16.05 37.44
CA SER A 635 -23.13 15.39 36.50
C SER A 635 -24.26 16.32 36.02
N ILE A 636 -24.84 17.11 36.93
CA ILE A 636 -25.83 18.14 36.58
C ILE A 636 -25.21 19.17 35.63
N LYS A 637 -24.02 19.70 35.96
CA LYS A 637 -23.34 20.70 35.13
C LYS A 637 -22.94 20.17 33.76
N LEU A 638 -22.52 18.91 33.67
CA LEU A 638 -22.27 18.25 32.38
C LEU A 638 -23.54 18.20 31.53
N SER A 639 -24.66 17.76 32.11
CA SER A 639 -25.94 17.68 31.40
C SER A 639 -26.46 19.06 30.96
N GLU A 640 -26.29 20.09 31.79
CA GLU A 640 -26.68 21.48 31.51
C GLU A 640 -25.86 22.05 30.35
N LEU A 641 -24.54 21.85 30.38
CA LEU A 641 -23.62 22.28 29.32
C LEU A 641 -23.95 21.61 27.98
N LEU A 642 -24.21 20.30 27.98
CA LEU A 642 -24.60 19.58 26.77
C LEU A 642 -25.98 20.01 26.27
N SER A 643 -26.93 20.30 27.15
CA SER A 643 -28.24 20.81 26.77
C SER A 643 -28.14 22.16 26.07
N ASP A 644 -27.27 23.06 26.54
CA ASP A 644 -27.06 24.34 25.87
C ASP A 644 -26.27 24.19 24.56
N ALA A 645 -25.28 23.29 24.52
CA ALA A 645 -24.54 23.00 23.30
C ALA A 645 -25.44 22.43 22.19
N ARG A 646 -26.39 21.56 22.53
CA ARG A 646 -27.33 20.95 21.57
C ARG A 646 -28.29 21.94 20.92
N LYS A 647 -28.41 23.19 21.42
CA LYS A 647 -29.19 24.24 20.75
C LYS A 647 -28.73 24.50 19.31
N ALA A 648 -27.47 24.18 18.98
CA ALA A 648 -26.96 24.25 17.61
C ALA A 648 -27.73 23.37 16.61
N GLN A 649 -28.49 22.38 17.07
CA GLN A 649 -29.32 21.50 16.24
C GLN A 649 -30.70 22.08 15.94
N LEU A 650 -31.09 23.18 16.59
CA LEU A 650 -32.40 23.80 16.40
C LEU A 650 -32.48 24.65 15.12
N GLY A 651 -31.34 25.22 14.70
CA GLY A 651 -31.26 26.11 13.53
C GLY A 651 -29.92 26.82 13.41
N GLU A 652 -29.67 27.42 12.25
CA GLU A 652 -28.42 28.12 11.94
C GLU A 652 -28.19 29.34 12.83
N GLU A 653 -29.26 29.93 13.38
CA GLU A 653 -29.19 31.06 14.31
C GLU A 653 -28.42 30.76 15.61
N TYR A 654 -28.33 29.47 15.98
CA TYR A 654 -27.57 29.03 17.15
C TYR A 654 -26.14 28.61 16.82
N TRP A 655 -25.77 28.60 15.52
CA TRP A 655 -24.42 28.26 15.10
C TRP A 655 -23.48 29.37 15.50
N PRO A 656 -22.44 29.07 16.29
CA PRO A 656 -21.47 30.10 16.66
C PRO A 656 -20.84 30.72 15.41
N SER A 657 -20.71 32.05 15.41
CA SER A 657 -20.02 32.77 14.33
C SER A 657 -18.55 32.35 14.26
N VAL A 658 -17.95 32.53 13.08
CA VAL A 658 -16.50 32.33 12.91
C VAL A 658 -15.84 33.69 13.08
N GLU A 659 -14.92 33.80 14.04
CA GLU A 659 -14.15 35.03 14.26
C GLU A 659 -13.09 35.21 13.18
N LEU A 660 -13.48 35.87 12.10
CA LEU A 660 -12.58 36.18 10.99
C LEU A 660 -11.69 37.38 11.36
N LYS A 661 -10.37 37.20 11.24
CA LYS A 661 -9.41 38.30 11.32
C LYS A 661 -9.44 39.11 10.03
N VAL A 662 -10.43 39.98 9.90
CA VAL A 662 -10.57 40.86 8.73
C VAL A 662 -9.50 41.96 8.81
N ARG A 663 -8.66 42.05 7.77
CA ARG A 663 -7.62 43.08 7.69
C ARG A 663 -8.29 44.46 7.72
N LYS A 664 -7.66 45.41 8.43
CA LYS A 664 -8.00 46.84 8.26
C LYS A 664 -7.87 47.24 6.78
N PRO A 665 -8.55 48.31 6.32
CA PRO A 665 -8.47 48.78 4.95
C PRO A 665 -7.01 48.85 4.48
N SER A 666 -6.78 48.37 3.25
CA SER A 666 -5.43 48.25 2.69
C SER A 666 -4.80 49.62 2.49
N GLY A 667 -3.48 49.67 2.24
CA GLY A 667 -2.81 50.93 1.88
C GLY A 667 -3.46 51.63 0.69
N GLN A 668 -3.95 50.86 -0.30
CA GLN A 668 -4.68 51.38 -1.45
C GLN A 668 -6.02 52.01 -1.04
N SER A 669 -6.82 51.32 -0.20
CA SER A 669 -8.07 51.89 0.33
C SER A 669 -7.83 53.13 1.19
N LYS A 670 -6.73 53.15 1.95
CA LYS A 670 -6.32 54.30 2.77
C LYS A 670 -5.82 55.48 1.94
N ALA A 671 -5.29 55.26 0.73
CA ALA A 671 -4.90 56.36 -0.16
C ALA A 671 -6.12 57.25 -0.50
N HIS A 672 -7.29 56.63 -0.68
CA HIS A 672 -8.54 57.35 -0.91
C HIS A 672 -9.00 58.20 0.30
N TYR A 673 -8.46 57.97 1.50
CA TYR A 673 -8.82 58.80 2.67
C TYR A 673 -8.39 60.25 2.50
N SER A 674 -7.30 60.49 1.75
CA SER A 674 -6.84 61.85 1.41
C SER A 674 -7.74 62.57 0.39
N LEU A 675 -8.62 61.83 -0.29
CA LEU A 675 -9.52 62.33 -1.32
C LEU A 675 -10.98 62.42 -0.85
N ILE A 676 -11.27 62.04 0.40
CA ILE A 676 -12.61 62.19 0.97
C ILE A 676 -12.95 63.69 1.00
N ASP A 677 -14.08 64.07 0.39
CA ASP A 677 -14.55 65.45 0.29
C ASP A 677 -13.60 66.41 -0.45
N TYR A 678 -12.80 65.91 -1.39
CA TYR A 678 -11.80 66.72 -2.12
C TYR A 678 -12.34 68.08 -2.62
N ASP A 679 -13.41 68.09 -3.42
CA ASP A 679 -13.96 69.33 -4.01
C ASP A 679 -14.46 70.32 -2.95
N ARG A 680 -15.09 69.82 -1.88
CA ARG A 680 -15.59 70.63 -0.77
C ARG A 680 -14.42 71.21 0.03
N ILE A 681 -13.40 70.39 0.33
CA ILE A 681 -12.21 70.79 1.06
C ILE A 681 -11.42 71.80 0.26
N GLU A 682 -11.24 71.60 -1.05
CA GLU A 682 -10.57 72.57 -1.92
C GLU A 682 -11.29 73.93 -1.91
N LYS A 683 -12.62 73.94 -2.11
CA LYS A 683 -13.40 75.18 -2.07
C LYS A 683 -13.28 75.88 -0.71
N LYS A 684 -13.44 75.13 0.38
CA LYS A 684 -13.34 75.68 1.75
C LYS A 684 -11.92 76.14 2.07
N SER A 685 -10.90 75.47 1.56
CA SER A 685 -9.50 75.85 1.77
C SER A 685 -9.17 77.21 1.15
N ARG A 686 -9.82 77.59 0.03
CA ARG A 686 -9.68 78.94 -0.57
C ARG A 686 -10.30 80.02 0.31
N GLU A 687 -11.52 79.79 0.80
CA GLU A 687 -12.19 80.70 1.75
C GLU A 687 -11.36 80.86 3.04
N LEU A 688 -10.83 79.74 3.55
CA LEU A 688 -9.93 79.78 4.70
C LEU A 688 -8.66 80.52 4.35
N TYR A 689 -8.03 80.30 3.20
CA TYR A 689 -6.82 81.03 2.82
C TYR A 689 -7.03 82.55 2.75
N GLU A 690 -8.18 83.01 2.28
CA GLU A 690 -8.55 84.43 2.34
C GLU A 690 -8.66 84.93 3.79
N LYS A 691 -9.34 84.19 4.66
CA LYS A 691 -9.41 84.46 6.11
C LYS A 691 -8.00 84.52 6.75
N TYR A 692 -7.10 83.63 6.34
CA TYR A 692 -5.70 83.60 6.80
C TYR A 692 -4.97 84.87 6.38
N ARG A 693 -5.11 85.26 5.10
CA ARG A 693 -4.45 86.44 4.53
C ARG A 693 -4.82 87.71 5.29
N ASP A 694 -6.06 87.82 5.73
CA ASP A 694 -6.53 88.96 6.50
C ASP A 694 -6.15 88.89 7.98
N ALA A 695 -6.17 87.70 8.60
CA ALA A 695 -5.71 87.51 9.97
C ALA A 695 -4.19 87.76 10.11
N LYS A 696 -3.39 87.36 9.12
CA LYS A 696 -1.92 87.49 9.11
C LYS A 696 -1.45 88.95 9.03
N LYS A 697 -2.29 89.85 8.50
CA LYS A 697 -2.03 91.30 8.55
C LYS A 697 -2.15 91.84 9.98
N LYS A 698 -2.99 91.22 10.82
CA LYS A 698 -3.29 91.64 12.19
C LYS A 698 -2.38 90.98 13.22
N SER A 699 -1.99 89.72 13.00
CA SER A 699 -1.11 88.97 13.90
C SER A 699 0.04 88.29 13.16
N LEU A 700 1.22 88.25 13.78
CA LEU A 700 2.41 87.58 13.24
C LEU A 700 2.23 86.06 13.12
N PHE A 701 1.35 85.46 13.92
CA PHE A 701 1.03 84.03 13.87
C PHE A 701 -0.49 83.85 13.87
N VAL A 702 -0.98 83.07 12.91
CA VAL A 702 -2.40 82.73 12.76
C VAL A 702 -2.52 81.25 13.03
N THR A 703 -3.30 80.88 14.05
CA THR A 703 -3.46 79.49 14.47
C THR A 703 -4.58 78.82 13.68
N PRO A 704 -4.61 77.47 13.59
CA PRO A 704 -5.78 76.77 13.05
C PRO A 704 -7.09 77.10 13.78
N MET A 705 -7.02 77.50 15.06
CA MET A 705 -8.18 77.93 15.86
C MET A 705 -8.83 79.21 15.33
N ASP A 706 -8.02 80.11 14.80
CA ASP A 706 -8.49 81.35 14.15
C ASP A 706 -9.12 81.06 12.77
N MET A 707 -8.92 79.84 12.26
CA MET A 707 -9.23 79.44 10.90
C MET A 707 -10.46 78.53 10.87
N TRP A 708 -10.24 77.23 11.04
CA TRP A 708 -11.21 76.16 10.82
C TRP A 708 -11.38 75.23 12.02
N LEU A 709 -10.48 75.32 13.01
CA LEU A 709 -10.56 74.53 14.23
C LEU A 709 -11.43 75.29 15.23
N GLU A 710 -12.70 74.92 15.34
CA GLU A 710 -13.59 75.52 16.33
C GLU A 710 -13.25 75.03 17.73
N VAL A 711 -12.75 75.93 18.56
CA VAL A 711 -12.58 75.70 20.00
C VAL A 711 -13.66 76.48 20.72
N LYS A 712 -14.63 75.77 21.30
CA LYS A 712 -15.67 76.41 22.13
C LYS A 712 -15.04 76.95 23.41
N GLY A 713 -14.64 78.21 23.38
CA GLY A 713 -14.18 78.93 24.56
C GLY A 713 -15.36 79.37 25.43
N MET A 714 -15.48 78.81 26.64
CA MET A 714 -16.39 79.31 27.69
C MET A 714 -15.80 80.50 28.48
N GLN A 715 -14.70 81.08 28.00
CA GLN A 715 -14.08 82.29 28.53
C GLN A 715 -13.51 83.13 27.37
N VAL A 716 -14.39 83.80 26.64
CA VAL A 716 -14.02 85.07 26.01
C VAL A 716 -14.63 86.16 26.87
N ARG A 717 -13.76 87.05 27.37
CA ARG A 717 -14.09 88.29 28.07
C ARG A 717 -15.29 88.94 27.39
N LYS A 718 -16.31 89.33 28.18
CA LYS A 718 -17.30 90.34 27.79
C LYS A 718 -16.55 91.52 27.17
N ALA A 719 -16.50 91.58 25.84
CA ALA A 719 -16.47 92.83 25.14
C ALA A 719 -17.92 93.31 25.17
N SER A 720 -18.15 94.33 25.97
CA SER A 720 -19.38 95.11 26.04
C SER A 720 -19.79 95.54 24.64
N GLU A 721 -21.00 95.17 24.22
CA GLU A 721 -21.92 95.99 23.41
C GLU A 721 -23.18 95.16 23.08
N GLY A 722 -24.35 95.74 23.33
CA GLY A 722 -25.63 95.23 22.80
C GLY A 722 -26.68 94.84 23.84
N ALA A 723 -27.10 95.77 24.70
CA ALA A 723 -28.48 95.78 25.21
C ALA A 723 -29.29 96.68 24.27
N ASP A 724 -30.46 96.23 23.81
CA ASP A 724 -31.34 97.03 22.95
C ASP A 724 -32.05 98.15 23.74
N ALA A 725 -32.44 99.20 23.02
CA ALA A 725 -32.87 100.50 23.52
C ALA A 725 -34.17 100.53 24.36
N GLU A 726 -34.81 99.39 24.58
CA GLU A 726 -35.98 99.25 25.48
C GLU A 726 -35.69 98.36 26.71
N GLY A 727 -34.43 97.96 26.94
CA GLY A 727 -34.00 97.44 28.24
C GLY A 727 -34.43 96.00 28.58
N TYR A 728 -34.87 95.20 27.60
CA TYR A 728 -35.13 93.78 27.81
C TYR A 728 -33.92 92.93 27.40
N THR A 729 -33.37 92.18 28.35
CA THR A 729 -32.35 91.15 28.11
C THR A 729 -32.97 89.76 28.31
N VAL A 730 -32.47 88.77 27.57
CA VAL A 730 -33.02 87.40 27.51
C VAL A 730 -33.12 86.71 28.88
N ASP A 731 -32.37 87.19 29.88
CA ASP A 731 -32.48 86.74 31.28
C ASP A 731 -33.83 87.12 31.94
N THR A 732 -34.52 88.18 31.48
CA THR A 732 -35.85 88.55 32.00
C THR A 732 -36.99 87.64 31.49
N LEU A 733 -36.77 86.87 30.42
CA LEU A 733 -37.74 85.88 29.92
C LEU A 733 -37.55 84.50 30.56
N GLN A 734 -36.38 84.20 31.13
CA GLN A 734 -36.08 82.89 31.72
C GLN A 734 -36.48 82.79 33.20
N ASP A 735 -36.49 83.92 33.93
CA ASP A 735 -37.04 84.01 35.30
C ASP A 735 -38.57 84.11 35.35
N ALA A 736 -39.25 84.55 34.28
CA ALA A 736 -40.72 84.58 34.20
C ALA A 736 -41.35 83.21 33.88
N LEU A 737 -40.58 82.29 33.27
CA LEU A 737 -41.02 80.94 32.90
C LEU A 737 -40.69 79.87 33.96
N SER A 738 -39.93 80.23 35.00
CA SER A 738 -39.53 79.31 36.08
C SER A 738 -40.23 79.59 37.42
N SER A 739 -41.19 80.53 37.46
CA SER A 739 -41.99 80.86 38.66
C SER A 739 -43.44 80.35 38.66
N GLU A 740 -43.91 79.59 37.65
CA GLU A 740 -45.30 79.07 37.60
C GLU A 740 -45.48 77.58 37.95
N ASP A 741 -44.42 76.81 38.22
CA ASP A 741 -44.55 75.36 38.54
C ASP A 741 -44.40 75.00 40.03
N ASN A 742 -44.51 75.99 40.94
CA ASN A 742 -44.50 75.74 42.39
C ASN A 742 -45.57 76.57 43.12
N GLU A 743 -46.86 76.35 42.80
CA GLU A 743 -47.94 76.53 43.78
C GLU A 743 -49.23 75.80 43.37
N LYS A 744 -49.60 74.79 44.19
CA LYS A 744 -50.91 74.14 44.41
C LYS A 744 -51.14 72.72 43.86
N ASN A 745 -51.24 71.82 44.84
CA ASN A 745 -52.05 70.59 44.94
C ASN A 745 -51.85 69.45 43.94
#